data_AF-V4PQB8-F1
#
_entry.id   AF-V4PQB8-F1
#
_cell.length_a   1.000
_cell.length_b   1.000
_cell.length_c   1.000
_cell.angle_alpha   90.00
_cell.angle_beta   90.00
_cell.angle_gamma   90.00
#
_symmetry.space_group_name_H-M   'P 1'
#
loop_
_entity.id
_entity.type
_entity.pdbx_description
1 polymer ?
#
loop_
_entity_poly.entity_id
_entity_poly.type
_entity_poly.pdbx_seq_one_letter_code
_entity_poly.pdbx_strand_id
1 'polypeptide(L)'
;MTTLQRRPLTRFSRKALLISGVCAISLMLLQPVAAQEDPDAAAPMSTQGMPLTSPTATTATQPGAYIPGSLSDSDRQTLASSLQYVRTRNYAQADSLGRTISDPAARKLVTWFIINNDGQGIYSFAALDAARRDLWGWPRESKRQIAAEKMIGLSGMTPQQTVEWFNGSPPQTVEGASALITAYGLLGRTNEAQTLTKTWWTTKVFDAGAQANFYQAFGKYLDQADHKARIACLSLNTQSGASQAIRDLYPYVDQHQRDIGQAVIAMRTGAAGNDGLYQTALAGDPNNQVLAFARAKYLAGRDLEALGYGILPNLPPASMSPDAAKQIYDLRLTYFKTAIKERNYRAAYDAMNGGGFSPGESMAEAEFFAGWIALVKLNDKEEALRHFHALATAGTSPITMGRANYWLGRAYEARNDASKNDAATAQTYYTKGGQYIYAFYGQLAAEKAGQKEIVLGKDPVPSEADRARFNGRDQVQAARILGAIGETDLFRVLVLHIGTTLPNAEEQALLVDLSSMYDTPINTMKVARQSMQRGFYLPERAYPVRSIPGNPSSAEKAFVLAIARQESGFDPSVRSHANARGMMQLIPSTARAVSRRLSLGYTESKLYEPEYNMTLGSYHLGELVDMFNGSYILAAAGYNAGPSRMGTWIGNCGDPRGENADALSFIECHPFSETRNYMMRVTENTRVYRARLNGGRAPLTAHADVSRGTPAPIGRIDPDEFGGDMPNGPIAYGDYQNGQAPGAAALAAGASVATMKPIADPKPAAVKPTKKKAASTKASTKKTATKKKKRN
;
A
#
# COMPACT_ATOMS: atom_id res chain seq x y z
N MET A 1 17.45 48.86 21.30
CA MET A 1 18.52 48.37 20.39
C MET A 1 19.08 47.06 20.94
N THR A 2 18.76 45.92 20.33
CA THR A 2 19.64 44.72 20.21
C THR A 2 18.92 43.69 19.32
N THR A 3 19.66 43.08 18.40
CA THR A 3 19.12 42.28 17.29
C THR A 3 19.05 40.79 17.64
N LEU A 4 17.86 40.19 17.52
CA LEU A 4 17.67 38.74 17.60
C LEU A 4 17.72 38.10 16.21
N GLN A 5 18.80 37.39 15.90
CA GLN A 5 18.92 36.59 14.68
C GLN A 5 18.00 35.37 14.72
N ARG A 6 17.03 35.30 13.79
CA ARG A 6 16.27 34.07 13.52
C ARG A 6 17.13 33.08 12.74
N ARG A 7 17.30 31.86 13.25
CA ARG A 7 17.80 30.71 12.46
C ARG A 7 16.62 30.01 11.78
N PRO A 8 16.75 29.56 10.51
CA PRO A 8 15.68 28.84 9.82
C PRO A 8 15.56 27.39 10.31
N LEU A 9 14.32 26.92 10.48
CA LEU A 9 14.02 25.52 10.77
C LEU A 9 14.25 24.64 9.53
N THR A 10 14.90 23.50 9.73
CA THR A 10 15.15 22.51 8.68
C THR A 10 13.87 21.74 8.31
N ARG A 11 13.80 21.31 7.04
CA ARG A 11 12.62 20.66 6.45
C ARG A 11 12.36 19.28 7.08
N PHE A 12 11.19 19.09 7.68
CA PHE A 12 10.66 17.76 7.98
C PHE A 12 9.77 17.26 6.84
N SER A 13 10.15 16.12 6.27
CA SER A 13 9.44 15.45 5.18
C SER A 13 8.10 14.86 5.68
N ARG A 14 6.98 15.36 5.17
CA ARG A 14 5.65 14.76 5.41
C ARG A 14 5.41 13.61 4.42
N LYS A 15 5.55 12.36 4.86
CA LYS A 15 5.01 11.20 4.11
C LYS A 15 3.50 11.08 4.34
N ALA A 16 2.81 10.52 3.34
CA ALA A 16 1.35 10.54 3.24
C ALA A 16 0.65 9.60 4.25
N LEU A 17 -0.53 10.03 4.70
CA LEU A 17 -1.47 9.22 5.47
C LEU A 17 -2.48 8.58 4.50
N LEU A 18 -2.56 7.25 4.47
CA LEU A 18 -3.67 6.51 3.87
C LEU A 18 -4.62 6.10 4.98
N ILE A 19 -5.89 6.48 4.87
CA ILE A 19 -6.93 6.21 5.86
C ILE A 19 -7.76 5.01 5.38
N SER A 20 -7.85 3.98 6.22
CA SER A 20 -8.73 2.84 6.05
C SER A 20 -10.20 3.24 6.25
N GLY A 21 -11.01 3.06 5.21
CA GLY A 21 -12.46 3.22 5.29
C GLY A 21 -13.14 1.93 5.75
N VAL A 22 -13.92 1.99 6.83
CA VAL A 22 -14.73 0.87 7.31
C VAL A 22 -16.08 0.88 6.62
N CYS A 23 -16.44 -0.19 5.91
CA CYS A 23 -17.81 -0.42 5.46
C CYS A 23 -18.57 -1.22 6.52
N ALA A 24 -19.58 -0.60 7.14
CA ALA A 24 -20.60 -1.32 7.89
C ALA A 24 -21.66 -1.86 6.91
N ILE A 25 -21.88 -3.17 6.88
CA ILE A 25 -22.95 -3.80 6.11
C ILE A 25 -24.09 -4.14 7.08
N SER A 26 -25.21 -3.43 6.96
CA SER A 26 -26.44 -3.76 7.68
C SER A 26 -27.12 -4.96 7.01
N LEU A 27 -27.29 -6.07 7.73
CA LEU A 27 -28.17 -7.16 7.29
C LEU A 27 -29.62 -6.68 7.30
N MET A 28 -30.30 -6.74 6.16
CA MET A 28 -31.77 -6.76 6.10
C MET A 28 -32.24 -8.18 5.81
N LEU A 29 -33.09 -8.69 6.70
CA LEU A 29 -33.80 -9.96 6.53
C LEU A 29 -34.98 -9.74 5.58
N LEU A 30 -35.00 -10.46 4.46
CA LEU A 30 -36.16 -10.54 3.57
C LEU A 30 -36.88 -11.88 3.79
N GLN A 31 -38.18 -11.81 4.12
CA GLN A 31 -39.07 -12.97 4.11
C GLN A 31 -39.68 -13.16 2.70
N PRO A 32 -40.08 -14.40 2.34
CA PRO A 32 -40.66 -14.68 1.03
C PRO A 32 -42.13 -14.24 0.96
N VAL A 33 -42.53 -13.68 -0.18
CA VAL A 33 -43.94 -13.58 -0.59
C VAL A 33 -44.14 -14.51 -1.78
N ALA A 34 -45.22 -15.28 -1.77
CA ALA A 34 -45.52 -16.30 -2.78
C ALA A 34 -46.58 -15.82 -3.77
N ALA A 35 -46.41 -16.25 -5.03
CA ALA A 35 -47.41 -16.55 -6.06
C ALA A 35 -48.54 -15.55 -6.39
N GLN A 36 -48.65 -15.18 -7.66
CA GLN A 36 -49.78 -15.62 -8.49
C GLN A 36 -49.41 -15.63 -9.98
N GLU A 37 -49.80 -16.71 -10.67
CA GLU A 37 -49.85 -16.81 -12.14
C GLU A 37 -51.31 -16.59 -12.60
N ASP A 38 -51.51 -16.08 -13.83
CA ASP A 38 -52.53 -16.56 -14.78
C ASP A 38 -52.34 -15.87 -16.17
N PRO A 39 -52.92 -16.40 -17.27
CA PRO A 39 -52.27 -16.40 -18.59
C PRO A 39 -53.16 -15.83 -19.74
N ASP A 40 -53.01 -16.38 -20.96
CA ASP A 40 -53.75 -16.15 -22.22
C ASP A 40 -53.47 -14.86 -23.03
N ALA A 41 -53.48 -14.85 -24.38
CA ALA A 41 -53.34 -15.94 -25.37
C ALA A 41 -53.05 -15.40 -26.81
N ALA A 42 -52.35 -16.23 -27.61
CA ALA A 42 -52.42 -16.38 -29.09
C ALA A 42 -52.15 -15.23 -30.10
N ALA A 43 -51.60 -15.63 -31.27
CA ALA A 43 -51.24 -14.81 -32.46
C ALA A 43 -52.22 -15.10 -33.63
N PRO A 44 -51.89 -15.00 -34.95
CA PRO A 44 -50.93 -14.18 -35.74
C PRO A 44 -51.62 -13.48 -36.97
N MET A 45 -50.89 -12.79 -37.88
CA MET A 45 -51.15 -12.79 -39.35
C MET A 45 -50.12 -12.01 -40.21
N SER A 46 -50.17 -12.20 -41.54
CA SER A 46 -49.32 -11.61 -42.59
C SER A 46 -50.18 -11.21 -43.83
N THR A 47 -49.72 -10.73 -45.01
CA THR A 47 -48.43 -10.84 -45.75
C THR A 47 -48.36 -9.82 -46.92
N GLN A 48 -47.16 -9.52 -47.45
CA GLN A 48 -46.87 -8.95 -48.80
C GLN A 48 -47.26 -7.47 -49.09
N GLY A 49 -46.59 -6.70 -49.96
CA GLY A 49 -45.32 -6.94 -50.70
C GLY A 49 -44.98 -5.86 -51.78
N MET A 50 -43.85 -6.07 -52.49
CA MET A 50 -43.39 -5.43 -53.76
C MET A 50 -42.71 -4.02 -53.74
N PRO A 51 -41.83 -3.68 -54.74
CA PRO A 51 -40.55 -3.02 -54.43
C PRO A 51 -40.07 -1.87 -55.37
N LEU A 52 -38.85 -1.35 -55.06
CA LEU A 52 -37.87 -0.65 -55.92
C LEU A 52 -38.22 0.70 -56.59
N THR A 53 -37.65 1.78 -56.06
CA THR A 53 -36.86 2.75 -56.85
C THR A 53 -35.64 3.23 -56.05
N SER A 54 -34.46 3.27 -56.69
CA SER A 54 -33.36 4.16 -56.29
C SER A 54 -33.39 5.35 -57.25
N PRO A 55 -33.02 6.56 -56.80
CA PRO A 55 -31.70 7.03 -57.22
C PRO A 55 -30.97 7.98 -56.25
N THR A 56 -29.67 8.10 -56.52
CA THR A 56 -28.75 9.20 -56.17
C THR A 56 -28.35 9.42 -54.71
N ALA A 57 -27.04 9.36 -54.48
CA ALA A 57 -26.40 9.77 -53.24
C ALA A 57 -26.45 11.29 -53.09
N THR A 58 -26.87 11.75 -51.91
CA THR A 58 -26.51 13.05 -51.36
C THR A 58 -25.68 12.80 -50.11
N THR A 59 -24.49 13.41 -50.02
CA THR A 59 -23.56 13.28 -48.91
C THR A 59 -24.16 13.94 -47.65
N ALA A 60 -24.96 13.18 -46.91
CA ALA A 60 -25.42 13.57 -45.58
C ALA A 60 -24.24 13.45 -44.61
N THR A 61 -23.61 14.59 -44.30
CA THR A 61 -22.63 14.71 -43.23
C THR A 61 -23.29 14.28 -41.93
N GLN A 62 -22.94 13.09 -41.43
CA GLN A 62 -23.38 12.61 -40.13
C GLN A 62 -22.98 13.64 -39.06
N PRO A 63 -23.90 14.09 -38.18
CA PRO A 63 -23.53 14.84 -37.00
C PRO A 63 -22.53 13.99 -36.19
N GLY A 64 -21.35 14.54 -35.92
CA GLY A 64 -20.30 13.80 -35.21
C GLY A 64 -20.82 13.28 -33.87
N ALA A 65 -20.73 11.96 -33.67
CA ALA A 65 -21.20 11.33 -32.44
C ALA A 65 -20.47 11.95 -31.24
N TYR A 66 -21.24 12.47 -30.28
CA TYR A 66 -20.73 13.00 -29.02
C TYR A 66 -19.89 11.93 -28.31
N ILE A 67 -18.63 12.25 -27.99
CA ILE A 67 -17.75 11.40 -27.18
C ILE A 67 -17.84 11.88 -25.72
N PRO A 68 -18.42 11.10 -24.79
CA PRO A 68 -18.47 11.48 -23.38
C PRO A 68 -17.07 11.76 -22.81
N GLY A 69 -16.84 12.99 -22.36
CA GLY A 69 -15.57 13.46 -21.80
C GLY A 69 -14.71 14.34 -22.72
N SER A 70 -15.15 14.67 -23.95
CA SER A 70 -14.48 15.71 -24.75
C SER A 70 -14.99 17.11 -24.35
N LEU A 71 -14.23 17.81 -23.50
CA LEU A 71 -14.49 19.23 -23.22
C LEU A 71 -14.34 20.10 -24.49
N SER A 72 -15.13 21.17 -24.57
CA SER A 72 -14.87 22.28 -25.50
C SER A 72 -13.49 22.89 -25.20
N ASP A 73 -12.85 23.53 -26.18
CA ASP A 73 -11.52 24.11 -25.94
C ASP A 73 -11.55 25.25 -24.90
N SER A 74 -12.67 25.96 -24.80
CA SER A 74 -12.92 26.94 -23.75
C SER A 74 -13.03 26.28 -22.36
N ASP A 75 -13.85 25.24 -22.20
CA ASP A 75 -13.95 24.49 -20.94
C ASP A 75 -12.61 23.83 -20.56
N ARG A 76 -11.86 23.32 -21.55
CA ARG A 76 -10.53 22.72 -21.39
C ARG A 76 -9.52 23.74 -20.84
N GLN A 77 -9.43 24.92 -21.44
CA GLN A 77 -8.55 26.00 -21.00
C GLN A 77 -8.95 26.55 -19.62
N THR A 78 -10.26 26.68 -19.40
CA THR A 78 -10.86 27.12 -18.13
C THR A 78 -10.53 26.13 -17.00
N LEU A 79 -10.73 24.82 -17.21
CA LEU A 79 -10.37 23.77 -16.27
C LEU A 79 -8.87 23.76 -15.96
N ALA A 80 -8.00 23.76 -16.97
CA ALA A 80 -6.55 23.77 -16.78
C ALA A 80 -6.08 24.97 -15.96
N SER A 81 -6.65 26.15 -16.23
CA SER A 81 -6.39 27.38 -15.48
C SER A 81 -6.88 27.28 -14.03
N SER A 82 -8.09 26.76 -13.80
CA SER A 82 -8.62 26.53 -12.45
C SER A 82 -7.76 25.56 -11.65
N LEU A 83 -7.33 24.43 -12.22
CA LEU A 83 -6.42 23.47 -11.56
C LEU A 83 -5.08 24.13 -11.21
N GLN A 84 -4.54 25.00 -12.07
CA GLN A 84 -3.32 25.76 -11.79
C GLN A 84 -3.52 26.80 -10.66
N TYR A 85 -4.69 27.43 -10.57
CA TYR A 85 -5.02 28.30 -9.43
C TYR A 85 -5.12 27.52 -8.11
N VAL A 86 -5.65 26.28 -8.10
CA VAL A 86 -5.60 25.41 -6.90
C VAL A 86 -4.15 25.09 -6.50
N ARG A 87 -3.28 24.73 -7.45
CA ARG A 87 -1.86 24.44 -7.19
C ARG A 87 -1.11 25.62 -6.58
N THR A 88 -1.44 26.84 -7.04
CA THR A 88 -0.88 28.10 -6.54
C THR A 88 -1.63 28.66 -5.32
N ARG A 89 -2.58 27.89 -4.77
CA ARG A 89 -3.41 28.22 -3.59
C ARG A 89 -4.31 29.46 -3.75
N ASN A 90 -4.56 29.90 -4.98
CA ASN A 90 -5.55 30.93 -5.28
C ASN A 90 -6.95 30.30 -5.43
N TYR A 91 -7.46 29.72 -4.33
CA TYR A 91 -8.68 28.91 -4.37
C TYR A 91 -9.93 29.70 -4.78
N ALA A 92 -10.03 30.98 -4.41
CA ALA A 92 -11.17 31.82 -4.78
C ALA A 92 -11.22 32.08 -6.30
N GLN A 93 -10.07 32.33 -6.93
CA GLN A 93 -10.00 32.45 -8.40
C GLN A 93 -10.27 31.11 -9.09
N ALA A 94 -9.74 30.00 -8.55
CA ALA A 94 -9.99 28.66 -9.05
C ALA A 94 -11.49 28.33 -9.04
N ASP A 95 -12.19 28.65 -7.95
CA ASP A 95 -13.62 28.40 -7.80
C ASP A 95 -14.47 29.29 -8.71
N SER A 96 -14.16 30.59 -8.76
CA SER A 96 -14.83 31.56 -9.64
C SER A 96 -14.77 31.12 -11.11
N LEU A 97 -13.58 30.76 -11.59
CA LEU A 97 -13.36 30.27 -12.95
C LEU A 97 -13.93 28.86 -13.16
N GLY A 98 -13.84 27.99 -12.15
CA GLY A 98 -14.43 26.65 -12.18
C GLY A 98 -15.94 26.66 -12.40
N ARG A 99 -16.66 27.65 -11.84
CA ARG A 99 -18.11 27.81 -12.01
C ARG A 99 -18.55 28.16 -13.43
N THR A 100 -17.66 28.70 -14.28
CA THR A 100 -18.00 29.05 -15.68
C THR A 100 -17.84 27.88 -16.66
N ILE A 101 -17.29 26.75 -16.22
CA ILE A 101 -17.16 25.54 -17.04
C ILE A 101 -18.55 24.96 -17.32
N SER A 102 -18.86 24.61 -18.57
CA SER A 102 -20.18 24.10 -18.96
C SER A 102 -20.38 22.63 -18.58
N ASP A 103 -19.34 21.80 -18.70
CA ASP A 103 -19.36 20.39 -18.30
C ASP A 103 -19.50 20.19 -16.77
N PRO A 104 -20.48 19.39 -16.28
CA PRO A 104 -20.74 19.22 -14.85
C PRO A 104 -19.66 18.41 -14.12
N ALA A 105 -19.03 17.42 -14.77
CA ALA A 105 -17.96 16.62 -14.17
C ALA A 105 -16.67 17.45 -14.00
N ALA A 106 -16.38 18.32 -14.97
CA ALA A 106 -15.29 19.29 -14.88
C ALA A 106 -15.52 20.37 -13.81
N ARG A 107 -16.75 20.87 -13.60
CA ARG A 107 -17.06 21.71 -12.43
C ARG A 107 -16.79 20.98 -11.11
N LYS A 108 -17.30 19.75 -10.98
CA LYS A 108 -17.10 18.89 -9.79
C LYS A 108 -15.62 18.62 -9.51
N LEU A 109 -14.79 18.42 -10.54
CA LEU A 109 -13.34 18.28 -10.44
C LEU A 109 -12.67 19.47 -9.75
N VAL A 110 -13.05 20.70 -10.08
CA VAL A 110 -12.45 21.91 -9.48
C VAL A 110 -12.77 21.98 -7.98
N THR A 111 -14.05 21.83 -7.60
CA THR A 111 -14.47 21.83 -6.18
C THR A 111 -13.81 20.70 -5.39
N TRP A 112 -13.76 19.48 -5.96
CA TRP A 112 -13.07 18.33 -5.38
C TRP A 112 -11.58 18.60 -5.16
N PHE A 113 -10.90 19.24 -6.12
CA PHE A 113 -9.48 19.53 -6.03
C PHE A 113 -9.19 20.66 -5.01
N ILE A 114 -10.03 21.70 -4.94
CA ILE A 114 -9.91 22.77 -3.93
C ILE A 114 -9.97 22.19 -2.51
N ILE A 115 -11.02 21.43 -2.18
CA ILE A 115 -11.22 20.86 -0.83
C ILE A 115 -10.08 19.89 -0.48
N ASN A 116 -9.60 19.09 -1.44
CA ASN A 116 -8.50 18.16 -1.21
C ASN A 116 -7.11 18.80 -1.06
N ASN A 117 -6.95 20.08 -1.42
CA ASN A 117 -5.74 20.88 -1.22
C ASN A 117 -5.88 21.87 -0.04
N ASP A 118 -6.74 21.53 0.92
CA ASP A 118 -7.03 22.30 2.13
C ASP A 118 -7.60 23.72 1.87
N GLY A 119 -8.20 23.93 0.70
CA GLY A 119 -8.80 25.20 0.26
C GLY A 119 -10.23 25.45 0.74
N GLN A 120 -10.79 24.61 1.62
CA GLN A 120 -12.20 24.67 2.04
C GLN A 120 -12.63 25.99 2.70
N GLY A 121 -11.68 26.81 3.19
CA GLY A 121 -11.98 28.07 3.89
C GLY A 121 -12.61 29.17 3.04
N ILE A 122 -12.72 28.99 1.72
CA ILE A 122 -13.46 29.91 0.83
C ILE A 122 -14.98 29.64 0.82
N TYR A 123 -15.42 28.50 1.36
CA TYR A 123 -16.81 28.05 1.27
C TYR A 123 -17.56 28.26 2.58
N SER A 124 -18.83 28.61 2.49
CA SER A 124 -19.76 28.58 3.62
C SER A 124 -20.12 27.13 4.00
N PHE A 125 -20.71 26.94 5.19
CA PHE A 125 -21.26 25.65 5.59
C PHE A 125 -22.20 25.04 4.53
N ALA A 126 -23.13 25.84 4.00
CA ALA A 126 -24.09 25.40 2.98
C ALA A 126 -23.41 24.93 1.68
N ALA A 127 -22.34 25.62 1.25
CA ALA A 127 -21.56 25.21 0.08
C ALA A 127 -20.76 23.92 0.33
N LEU A 128 -20.24 23.72 1.55
CA LEU A 128 -19.53 22.50 1.94
C LEU A 128 -20.47 21.29 2.08
N ASP A 129 -21.69 21.49 2.59
CA ASP A 129 -22.71 20.43 2.61
C ASP A 129 -23.20 20.06 1.20
N ALA A 130 -23.43 21.05 0.33
CA ALA A 130 -23.71 20.79 -1.08
C ALA A 130 -22.57 19.98 -1.73
N ALA A 131 -21.31 20.41 -1.56
CA ALA A 131 -20.15 19.69 -2.08
C ALA A 131 -19.99 18.26 -1.51
N ARG A 132 -20.40 18.03 -0.25
CA ARG A 132 -20.44 16.68 0.35
C ARG A 132 -21.42 15.76 -0.39
N ARG A 133 -22.61 16.26 -0.73
CA ARG A 133 -23.66 15.52 -1.46
C ARG A 133 -23.31 15.35 -2.94
N ASP A 134 -22.90 16.42 -3.62
CA ASP A 134 -22.59 16.41 -5.07
C ASP A 134 -21.37 15.58 -5.43
N LEU A 135 -20.45 15.39 -4.48
CA LEU A 135 -19.24 14.57 -4.59
C LEU A 135 -19.34 13.29 -3.73
N TRP A 136 -20.54 12.77 -3.51
CA TRP A 136 -20.73 11.47 -2.86
C TRP A 136 -19.98 10.35 -3.61
N GLY A 137 -19.24 9.50 -2.90
CA GLY A 137 -18.44 8.44 -3.48
C GLY A 137 -17.23 8.90 -4.31
N TRP A 138 -16.86 10.18 -4.28
CA TRP A 138 -15.57 10.67 -4.84
C TRP A 138 -14.41 10.45 -3.86
N PRO A 139 -13.14 10.42 -4.31
CA PRO A 139 -11.99 10.19 -3.44
C PRO A 139 -11.97 11.13 -2.22
N ARG A 140 -11.54 10.59 -1.07
CA ARG A 140 -11.37 11.31 0.21
C ARG A 140 -12.66 11.97 0.73
N GLU A 141 -13.73 11.21 0.84
CA GLU A 141 -15.03 11.73 1.32
C GLU A 141 -14.99 12.35 2.72
N SER A 142 -14.24 11.74 3.65
CA SER A 142 -14.00 12.29 4.99
C SER A 142 -13.45 13.71 4.98
N LYS A 143 -12.65 14.13 3.97
CA LYS A 143 -12.18 15.53 3.87
C LYS A 143 -13.34 16.52 3.69
N ARG A 144 -14.41 16.14 2.99
CA ARG A 144 -15.60 16.98 2.78
C ARG A 144 -16.46 17.05 4.04
N GLN A 145 -16.65 15.92 4.72
CA GLN A 145 -17.32 15.85 6.02
C GLN A 145 -16.59 16.71 7.07
N ILE A 146 -15.28 16.50 7.24
CA ILE A 146 -14.41 17.27 8.16
C ILE A 146 -14.41 18.77 7.84
N ALA A 147 -14.49 19.14 6.56
CA ALA A 147 -14.58 20.55 6.16
C ALA A 147 -15.92 21.18 6.58
N ALA A 148 -17.04 20.48 6.33
CA ALA A 148 -18.36 20.95 6.73
C ALA A 148 -18.52 21.02 8.26
N GLU A 149 -18.07 20.00 9.00
CA GLU A 149 -18.11 19.98 10.47
C GLU A 149 -17.36 21.16 11.11
N LYS A 150 -16.21 21.56 10.56
CA LYS A 150 -15.48 22.74 11.05
C LYS A 150 -16.22 24.06 10.88
N MET A 151 -17.20 24.12 9.98
CA MET A 151 -18.05 25.29 9.74
C MET A 151 -19.45 25.15 10.37
N ILE A 152 -19.76 24.04 11.05
CA ILE A 152 -21.12 23.73 11.53
C ILE A 152 -21.64 24.75 12.55
N GLY A 153 -20.76 25.34 13.36
CA GLY A 153 -21.12 26.42 14.30
C GLY A 153 -21.58 27.72 13.60
N LEU A 154 -21.34 27.85 12.30
CA LEU A 154 -21.77 28.95 11.45
C LEU A 154 -22.89 28.54 10.48
N SER A 155 -23.52 27.38 10.69
CA SER A 155 -24.55 26.82 9.80
C SER A 155 -25.90 27.52 9.88
N GLY A 156 -26.22 28.13 11.03
CA GLY A 156 -27.57 28.63 11.33
C GLY A 156 -28.63 27.53 11.54
N MET A 157 -28.24 26.24 11.59
CA MET A 157 -29.16 25.14 11.81
C MET A 157 -29.76 25.17 13.23
N THR A 158 -31.04 24.83 13.33
CA THR A 158 -31.68 24.53 14.62
C THR A 158 -31.06 23.29 15.27
N PRO A 159 -31.29 23.05 16.59
CA PRO A 159 -30.86 21.81 17.24
C PRO A 159 -31.38 20.56 16.53
N GLN A 160 -32.65 20.56 16.10
CA GLN A 160 -33.26 19.43 15.38
C GLN A 160 -32.57 19.17 14.04
N GLN A 161 -32.36 20.21 13.22
CA GLN A 161 -31.64 20.09 11.95
C GLN A 161 -30.19 19.63 12.13
N THR A 162 -29.53 20.05 13.22
CA THR A 162 -28.15 19.62 13.54
C THR A 162 -28.10 18.12 13.86
N VAL A 163 -29.08 17.60 14.61
CA VAL A 163 -29.22 16.15 14.86
C VAL A 163 -29.49 15.40 13.55
N GLU A 164 -30.40 15.90 12.72
CA GLU A 164 -30.74 15.30 11.43
C GLU A 164 -29.55 15.28 10.45
N TRP A 165 -28.69 16.29 10.49
CA TRP A 165 -27.50 16.39 9.63
C TRP A 165 -26.45 15.30 9.92
N PHE A 166 -26.33 14.86 11.18
CA PHE A 166 -25.48 13.73 11.58
C PHE A 166 -26.18 12.36 11.48
N ASN A 167 -27.44 12.30 11.05
CA ASN A 167 -28.16 11.04 10.93
C ASN A 167 -27.50 10.14 9.85
N GLY A 168 -27.01 8.97 10.26
CA GLY A 168 -26.25 8.05 9.40
C GLY A 168 -24.79 8.44 9.16
N SER A 169 -24.24 9.48 9.82
CA SER A 169 -22.82 9.84 9.72
C SER A 169 -22.33 10.45 11.05
N PRO A 170 -21.61 9.68 11.89
CA PRO A 170 -21.13 10.20 13.17
C PRO A 170 -20.09 11.31 12.97
N PRO A 171 -19.96 12.26 13.92
CA PRO A 171 -18.96 13.32 13.85
C PRO A 171 -17.53 12.80 13.63
N GLN A 172 -16.74 13.56 12.88
CA GLN A 172 -15.33 13.31 12.60
C GLN A 172 -14.41 14.39 13.19
N THR A 173 -14.95 15.50 13.68
CA THR A 173 -14.20 16.59 14.33
C THR A 173 -14.78 16.97 15.70
N VAL A 174 -13.96 17.63 16.53
CA VAL A 174 -14.39 18.11 17.84
C VAL A 174 -15.45 19.20 17.73
N GLU A 175 -15.42 20.01 16.67
CA GLU A 175 -16.44 21.00 16.34
C GLU A 175 -17.78 20.33 16.01
N GLY A 176 -17.77 19.31 15.16
CA GLY A 176 -18.96 18.52 14.83
C GLY A 176 -19.56 17.81 16.05
N ALA A 177 -18.71 17.18 16.86
CA ALA A 177 -19.13 16.53 18.11
C ALA A 177 -19.73 17.54 19.10
N SER A 178 -19.08 18.69 19.29
CA SER A 178 -19.55 19.74 20.19
C SER A 178 -20.90 20.30 19.77
N ALA A 179 -21.11 20.49 18.46
CA ALA A 179 -22.40 20.93 17.92
C ALA A 179 -23.51 19.89 18.16
N LEU A 180 -23.24 18.60 17.93
CA LEU A 180 -24.21 17.53 18.17
C LEU A 180 -24.54 17.34 19.65
N ILE A 181 -23.52 17.37 20.55
CA ILE A 181 -23.73 17.32 22.00
C ILE A 181 -24.58 18.52 22.48
N THR A 182 -24.30 19.71 21.96
CA THR A 182 -25.07 20.93 22.27
C THR A 182 -26.51 20.80 21.79
N ALA A 183 -26.73 20.33 20.56
CA ALA A 183 -28.04 20.12 19.99
C ALA A 183 -28.87 19.10 20.79
N TYR A 184 -28.28 17.96 21.19
CA TYR A 184 -28.93 17.02 22.09
C TYR A 184 -29.31 17.65 23.43
N GLY A 185 -28.41 18.43 24.04
CA GLY A 185 -28.68 19.15 25.29
C GLY A 185 -29.87 20.13 25.19
N LEU A 186 -29.95 20.88 24.09
CA LEU A 186 -31.04 21.84 23.83
C LEU A 186 -32.38 21.15 23.52
N LEU A 187 -32.37 19.90 23.05
CA LEU A 187 -33.57 19.08 22.80
C LEU A 187 -33.98 18.23 24.02
N GLY A 188 -33.31 18.37 25.18
CA GLY A 188 -33.57 17.53 26.36
C GLY A 188 -33.09 16.07 26.23
N ARG A 189 -32.32 15.76 25.18
CA ARG A 189 -31.76 14.42 24.87
C ARG A 189 -30.47 14.18 25.66
N THR A 190 -30.59 14.26 26.99
CA THR A 190 -29.46 14.27 27.94
C THR A 190 -28.62 13.00 27.87
N ASN A 191 -29.25 11.84 27.67
CA ASN A 191 -28.55 10.56 27.59
C ASN A 191 -27.61 10.53 26.37
N GLU A 192 -28.08 10.94 25.19
CA GLU A 192 -27.27 11.00 23.98
C GLU A 192 -26.15 12.05 24.08
N ALA A 193 -26.43 13.21 24.68
CA ALA A 193 -25.42 14.23 24.98
C ALA A 193 -24.31 13.66 25.89
N GLN A 194 -24.68 12.96 26.97
CA GLN A 194 -23.73 12.34 27.90
C GLN A 194 -22.94 11.21 27.23
N THR A 195 -23.59 10.29 26.54
CA THR A 195 -22.94 9.16 25.85
C THR A 195 -21.94 9.65 24.80
N LEU A 196 -22.30 10.64 23.99
CA LEU A 196 -21.41 11.19 22.97
C LEU A 196 -20.24 11.96 23.60
N THR A 197 -20.47 12.71 24.68
CA THR A 197 -19.43 13.41 25.44
C THR A 197 -18.40 12.41 26.00
N LYS A 198 -18.87 11.40 26.74
CA LYS A 198 -18.02 10.35 27.32
C LYS A 198 -17.22 9.62 26.24
N THR A 199 -17.87 9.25 25.12
CA THR A 199 -17.21 8.57 23.99
C THR A 199 -16.08 9.41 23.40
N TRP A 200 -16.34 10.69 23.10
CA TRP A 200 -15.32 11.59 22.54
C TRP A 200 -14.18 11.87 23.52
N TRP A 201 -14.51 12.11 24.78
CA TRP A 201 -13.51 12.36 25.82
C TRP A 201 -12.59 11.16 26.03
N THR A 202 -13.14 9.96 26.08
CA THR A 202 -12.35 8.75 26.40
C THR A 202 -11.63 8.14 25.20
N THR A 203 -12.08 8.37 23.95
CA THR A 203 -11.52 7.69 22.77
C THR A 203 -10.82 8.59 21.74
N LYS A 204 -11.06 9.91 21.74
CA LYS A 204 -10.57 10.82 20.69
C LYS A 204 -9.50 11.81 21.14
N VAL A 205 -8.62 12.15 20.21
CA VAL A 205 -7.41 12.95 20.44
C VAL A 205 -7.61 14.33 19.83
N PHE A 206 -7.35 15.39 20.60
CA PHE A 206 -7.51 16.79 20.17
C PHE A 206 -6.61 17.71 21.00
N ASP A 207 -5.97 18.68 20.32
CA ASP A 207 -4.95 19.57 20.90
C ASP A 207 -5.39 20.21 22.23
N ALA A 208 -4.42 20.47 23.12
CA ALA A 208 -4.69 20.84 24.52
C ALA A 208 -5.69 22.01 24.71
N GLY A 209 -5.66 23.01 23.83
CA GLY A 209 -6.65 24.10 23.85
C GLY A 209 -8.08 23.65 23.51
N ALA A 210 -8.23 22.79 22.51
CA ALA A 210 -9.53 22.18 22.19
C ALA A 210 -10.01 21.26 23.33
N GLN A 211 -9.09 20.58 24.02
CA GLN A 211 -9.43 19.79 25.21
C GLN A 211 -9.97 20.64 26.36
N ALA A 212 -9.31 21.76 26.67
CA ALA A 212 -9.78 22.69 27.70
C ALA A 212 -11.19 23.21 27.38
N ASN A 213 -11.41 23.64 26.13
CA ASN A 213 -12.72 24.15 25.68
C ASN A 213 -13.82 23.07 25.75
N PHE A 214 -13.53 21.84 25.29
CA PHE A 214 -14.48 20.71 25.34
C PHE A 214 -14.85 20.35 26.79
N TYR A 215 -13.86 20.33 27.69
CA TYR A 215 -14.12 20.12 29.12
C TYR A 215 -14.92 21.25 29.75
N GLN A 216 -14.62 22.51 29.42
CA GLN A 216 -15.38 23.66 29.92
C GLN A 216 -16.86 23.61 29.50
N ALA A 217 -17.15 23.16 28.28
CA ALA A 217 -18.51 23.06 27.76
C ALA A 217 -19.28 21.84 28.31
N PHE A 218 -18.62 20.69 28.44
CA PHE A 218 -19.30 19.39 28.63
C PHE A 218 -18.85 18.60 29.87
N GLY A 219 -17.93 19.14 30.68
CA GLY A 219 -17.38 18.48 31.88
C GLY A 219 -18.42 18.03 32.90
N LYS A 220 -19.60 18.66 32.93
CA LYS A 220 -20.76 18.24 33.74
C LYS A 220 -21.30 16.83 33.43
N TYR A 221 -20.95 16.27 32.27
CA TYR A 221 -21.33 14.91 31.87
C TYR A 221 -20.25 13.86 32.17
N LEU A 222 -19.08 14.30 32.65
CA LEU A 222 -17.92 13.47 32.90
C LEU A 222 -17.75 13.20 34.40
N ASP A 223 -17.22 12.02 34.70
CA ASP A 223 -16.88 11.59 36.05
C ASP A 223 -15.41 11.18 36.16
N GLN A 224 -14.99 10.79 37.36
CA GLN A 224 -13.61 10.37 37.62
C GLN A 224 -13.17 9.22 36.71
N ALA A 225 -14.03 8.25 36.37
CA ALA A 225 -13.67 7.12 35.52
C ALA A 225 -13.38 7.58 34.08
N ASP A 226 -14.13 8.54 33.56
CA ASP A 226 -13.85 9.14 32.25
C ASP A 226 -12.49 9.86 32.23
N HIS A 227 -12.08 10.48 33.35
CA HIS A 227 -10.77 11.09 33.48
C HIS A 227 -9.62 10.06 33.51
N LYS A 228 -9.81 8.89 34.16
CA LYS A 228 -8.83 7.78 34.09
C LYS A 228 -8.69 7.28 32.63
N ALA A 229 -9.81 7.08 31.95
CA ALA A 229 -9.81 6.67 30.54
C ALA A 229 -9.19 7.75 29.62
N ARG A 230 -9.36 9.04 29.92
CA ARG A 230 -8.67 10.14 29.20
C ARG A 230 -7.15 10.06 29.36
N ILE A 231 -6.64 9.81 30.57
CA ILE A 231 -5.20 9.61 30.81
C ILE A 231 -4.68 8.45 29.96
N ALA A 232 -5.41 7.32 29.92
CA ALA A 232 -5.07 6.18 29.09
C ALA A 232 -5.02 6.52 27.59
N CYS A 233 -6.06 7.18 27.05
CA CYS A 233 -6.12 7.63 25.66
C CYS A 233 -4.95 8.55 25.29
N LEU A 234 -4.63 9.54 26.12
CA LEU A 234 -3.51 10.47 25.94
C LEU A 234 -2.12 9.85 26.19
N SER A 235 -2.07 8.65 26.75
CA SER A 235 -0.85 7.88 26.95
C SER A 235 -0.53 7.00 25.73
N LEU A 236 -1.54 6.31 25.20
CA LEU A 236 -1.43 5.49 23.98
C LEU A 236 -1.23 6.36 22.73
N ASN A 237 -1.98 7.47 22.63
CA ASN A 237 -1.82 8.45 21.54
C ASN A 237 -0.84 9.56 21.90
N THR A 238 -0.23 10.16 20.88
CA THR A 238 0.66 11.31 21.03
C THR A 238 0.15 12.50 20.22
N GLN A 239 -0.42 13.48 20.91
CA GLN A 239 -0.76 14.80 20.38
C GLN A 239 0.26 15.88 20.82
N SER A 240 0.21 17.03 20.16
CA SER A 240 0.89 18.24 20.63
C SER A 240 0.38 18.59 22.04
N GLY A 241 1.31 18.81 22.98
CA GLY A 241 0.96 19.12 24.37
C GLY A 241 0.37 17.96 25.18
N ALA A 242 0.40 16.70 24.70
CA ALA A 242 -0.19 15.55 25.41
C ALA A 242 0.28 15.41 26.88
N SER A 243 1.55 15.69 27.17
CA SER A 243 2.08 15.63 28.54
C SER A 243 1.54 16.74 29.45
N GLN A 244 1.09 17.87 28.91
CA GLN A 244 0.37 18.88 29.70
C GLN A 244 -1.08 18.45 29.90
N ALA A 245 -1.75 18.05 28.82
CA ALA A 245 -3.13 17.55 28.83
C ALA A 245 -3.37 16.35 29.79
N ILE A 246 -2.32 15.57 30.11
CA ILE A 246 -2.35 14.54 31.18
C ILE A 246 -2.25 15.17 32.57
N ARG A 247 -1.34 16.14 32.80
CA ARG A 247 -1.19 16.82 34.10
C ARG A 247 -2.43 17.61 34.49
N ASP A 248 -3.10 18.21 33.51
CA ASP A 248 -4.34 18.96 33.70
C ASP A 248 -5.48 18.08 34.26
N LEU A 249 -5.35 16.74 34.18
CA LEU A 249 -6.31 15.77 34.72
C LEU A 249 -6.03 15.36 36.17
N TYR A 250 -4.84 15.66 36.72
CA TYR A 250 -4.42 15.24 38.06
C TYR A 250 -5.34 15.68 39.22
N PRO A 251 -6.02 16.85 39.17
CA PRO A 251 -7.01 17.22 40.19
C PRO A 251 -8.27 16.33 40.22
N TYR A 252 -8.57 15.61 39.13
CA TYR A 252 -9.82 14.86 38.95
C TYR A 252 -9.67 13.34 39.15
N VAL A 253 -8.45 12.85 39.40
CA VAL A 253 -8.13 11.41 39.56
C VAL A 253 -7.43 11.12 40.89
N ASP A 254 -7.39 9.85 41.28
CA ASP A 254 -6.67 9.37 42.47
C ASP A 254 -5.13 9.44 42.31
N GLN A 255 -4.39 9.15 43.39
CA GLN A 255 -2.93 9.20 43.40
C GLN A 255 -2.30 8.21 42.41
N HIS A 256 -2.78 6.98 42.34
CA HIS A 256 -2.22 5.95 41.48
C HIS A 256 -2.32 6.33 39.99
N GLN A 257 -3.42 6.98 39.59
CA GLN A 257 -3.57 7.54 38.24
C GLN A 257 -2.64 8.74 37.96
N ARG A 258 -2.32 9.54 38.97
CA ARG A 258 -1.25 10.56 38.86
C ARG A 258 0.11 9.90 38.67
N ASP A 259 0.40 8.82 39.39
CA ASP A 259 1.67 8.08 39.30
C ASP A 259 1.83 7.45 37.90
N ILE A 260 0.78 6.86 37.34
CA ILE A 260 0.74 6.38 35.95
C ILE A 260 1.05 7.52 34.97
N GLY A 261 0.35 8.65 35.09
CA GLY A 261 0.58 9.82 34.24
C GLY A 261 2.02 10.34 34.32
N GLN A 262 2.60 10.39 35.52
CA GLN A 262 3.99 10.81 35.73
C GLN A 262 4.98 9.83 35.11
N ALA A 263 4.80 8.52 35.29
CA ALA A 263 5.65 7.49 34.71
C ALA A 263 5.62 7.52 33.18
N VAL A 264 4.43 7.62 32.57
CA VAL A 264 4.26 7.76 31.11
C VAL A 264 4.98 8.99 30.58
N ILE A 265 4.81 10.16 31.24
CA ILE A 265 5.47 11.40 30.83
C ILE A 265 7.00 11.26 30.96
N ALA A 266 7.50 10.73 32.08
CA ALA A 266 8.93 10.57 32.33
C ALA A 266 9.60 9.66 31.30
N MET A 267 8.97 8.52 30.95
CA MET A 267 9.43 7.66 29.87
C MET A 267 9.38 8.37 28.51
N ARG A 268 8.26 9.06 28.20
CA ARG A 268 8.08 9.80 26.94
C ARG A 268 9.11 10.91 26.73
N THR A 269 9.56 11.59 27.80
CA THR A 269 10.58 12.64 27.73
C THR A 269 12.00 12.16 28.00
N GLY A 270 12.20 10.88 28.34
CA GLY A 270 13.50 10.34 28.72
C GLY A 270 14.06 10.94 30.02
N ALA A 271 13.20 11.32 30.95
CA ALA A 271 13.61 11.94 32.21
C ALA A 271 14.44 11.00 33.10
N ALA A 272 15.37 11.58 33.87
CA ALA A 272 16.07 10.86 34.92
C ALA A 272 15.07 10.35 35.98
N GLY A 273 15.31 9.15 36.53
CA GLY A 273 14.43 8.53 37.51
C GLY A 273 13.13 7.92 36.95
N ASN A 274 12.97 7.83 35.63
CA ASN A 274 11.78 7.23 35.02
C ASN A 274 11.54 5.77 35.46
N ASP A 275 12.59 4.99 35.71
CA ASP A 275 12.48 3.63 36.25
C ASP A 275 11.81 3.62 37.64
N GLY A 276 12.18 4.54 38.52
CA GLY A 276 11.57 4.66 39.86
C GLY A 276 10.10 5.03 39.79
N LEU A 277 9.74 6.02 38.96
CA LEU A 277 8.35 6.40 38.72
C LEU A 277 7.54 5.25 38.11
N TYR A 278 8.11 4.49 37.18
CA TYR A 278 7.50 3.30 36.60
C TYR A 278 7.23 2.23 37.66
N GLN A 279 8.20 1.91 38.53
CA GLN A 279 8.00 0.92 39.59
C GLN A 279 6.96 1.36 40.63
N THR A 280 6.96 2.63 41.04
CA THR A 280 5.92 3.18 41.94
C THR A 280 4.53 3.06 41.34
N ALA A 281 4.37 3.42 40.06
CA ALA A 281 3.09 3.30 39.37
C ALA A 281 2.66 1.82 39.19
N LEU A 282 3.60 0.94 38.83
CA LEU A 282 3.36 -0.49 38.59
C LEU A 282 2.97 -1.24 39.87
N ALA A 283 3.45 -0.81 41.04
CA ALA A 283 3.12 -1.44 42.32
C ALA A 283 1.62 -1.39 42.67
N GLY A 284 0.87 -0.42 42.15
CA GLY A 284 -0.59 -0.32 42.31
C GLY A 284 -1.40 -1.14 41.31
N ASP A 285 -0.83 -1.45 40.14
CA ASP A 285 -1.46 -2.27 39.08
C ASP A 285 -0.36 -2.95 38.23
N PRO A 286 0.08 -4.17 38.60
CA PRO A 286 1.17 -4.87 37.92
C PRO A 286 0.90 -5.23 36.45
N ASN A 287 -0.37 -5.22 36.03
CA ASN A 287 -0.77 -5.57 34.67
C ASN A 287 -1.26 -4.35 33.87
N ASN A 288 -0.95 -3.14 34.33
CA ASN A 288 -1.42 -1.91 33.73
C ASN A 288 -0.97 -1.76 32.27
N GLN A 289 -1.92 -1.81 31.33
CA GLN A 289 -1.63 -1.82 29.90
C GLN A 289 -1.03 -0.50 29.40
N VAL A 290 -1.33 0.62 30.07
CA VAL A 290 -0.76 1.93 29.74
C VAL A 290 0.72 1.98 30.12
N LEU A 291 1.08 1.51 31.32
CA LEU A 291 2.46 1.39 31.76
C LEU A 291 3.24 0.40 30.88
N ALA A 292 2.66 -0.76 30.54
CA ALA A 292 3.27 -1.74 29.66
C ALA A 292 3.58 -1.15 28.27
N PHE A 293 2.62 -0.45 27.65
CA PHE A 293 2.85 0.21 26.36
C PHE A 293 3.94 1.29 26.43
N ALA A 294 3.90 2.14 27.46
CA ALA A 294 4.88 3.21 27.64
C ALA A 294 6.30 2.65 27.89
N ARG A 295 6.42 1.58 28.68
CA ARG A 295 7.70 0.91 28.94
C ARG A 295 8.24 0.18 27.71
N ALA A 296 7.39 -0.56 27.00
CA ALA A 296 7.79 -1.24 25.77
C ALA A 296 8.26 -0.23 24.70
N LYS A 297 7.54 0.89 24.54
CA LYS A 297 7.94 1.97 23.61
C LYS A 297 9.23 2.67 24.04
N TYR A 298 9.47 2.84 25.34
CA TYR A 298 10.71 3.42 25.88
C TYR A 298 11.95 2.54 25.61
N LEU A 299 11.79 1.21 25.75
CA LEU A 299 12.84 0.22 25.52
C LEU A 299 13.14 0.02 24.03
N ALA A 300 12.11 -0.14 23.19
CA ALA A 300 12.27 -0.23 21.74
C ALA A 300 12.90 1.04 21.14
N GLY A 301 12.60 2.23 21.68
CA GLY A 301 13.27 3.48 21.30
C GLY A 301 14.75 3.59 21.70
N ARG A 302 15.36 2.52 22.24
CA ARG A 302 16.76 2.42 22.69
C ARG A 302 17.44 1.11 22.26
N ASP A 303 16.80 0.31 21.38
CA ASP A 303 17.26 -1.02 20.99
C ASP A 303 17.43 -1.98 22.19
N LEU A 304 16.52 -1.89 23.18
CA LEU A 304 16.51 -2.68 24.43
C LEU A 304 15.28 -3.60 24.55
N GLU A 305 14.71 -4.06 23.43
CA GLU A 305 13.49 -4.89 23.40
C GLU A 305 13.61 -6.17 24.24
N ALA A 306 14.80 -6.78 24.33
CA ALA A 306 15.02 -7.99 25.14
C ALA A 306 14.66 -7.80 26.63
N LEU A 307 14.78 -6.59 27.17
CA LEU A 307 14.37 -6.25 28.54
C LEU A 307 12.84 -6.12 28.71
N GLY A 308 12.10 -6.05 27.60
CA GLY A 308 10.65 -5.86 27.56
C GLY A 308 9.84 -7.12 27.25
N TYR A 309 10.46 -8.30 27.12
CA TYR A 309 9.69 -9.52 26.80
C TYR A 309 8.66 -9.88 27.87
N GLY A 310 8.97 -9.68 29.15
CA GLY A 310 8.04 -9.97 30.26
C GLY A 310 6.80 -9.07 30.33
N ILE A 311 6.78 -7.93 29.63
CA ILE A 311 5.63 -7.00 29.61
C ILE A 311 4.73 -7.17 28.38
N LEU A 312 5.09 -8.06 27.43
CA LEU A 312 4.34 -8.26 26.19
C LEU A 312 2.89 -8.75 26.38
N PRO A 313 2.59 -9.71 27.28
CA PRO A 313 1.21 -10.12 27.55
C PRO A 313 0.31 -8.99 28.06
N ASN A 314 0.92 -7.96 28.67
CA ASN A 314 0.23 -6.80 29.22
C ASN A 314 0.13 -5.63 28.23
N LEU A 315 0.56 -5.78 26.97
CA LEU A 315 0.36 -4.74 25.96
C LEU A 315 -1.13 -4.53 25.66
N PRO A 316 -1.57 -3.28 25.43
CA PRO A 316 -2.98 -2.97 25.19
C PRO A 316 -3.46 -3.59 23.87
N PRO A 317 -4.75 -3.95 23.79
CA PRO A 317 -5.41 -4.24 22.52
C PRO A 317 -5.70 -2.93 21.77
N ALA A 318 -5.73 -2.97 20.44
CA ALA A 318 -6.05 -1.81 19.62
C ALA A 318 -7.50 -1.30 19.82
N SER A 319 -8.43 -2.15 20.28
CA SER A 319 -9.77 -1.75 20.69
C SER A 319 -9.78 -0.74 21.85
N MET A 320 -8.76 -0.71 22.70
CA MET A 320 -8.61 0.28 23.77
C MET A 320 -8.37 1.69 23.23
N SER A 321 -7.79 1.82 22.04
CA SER A 321 -7.68 3.09 21.32
C SER A 321 -7.50 2.87 19.82
N PRO A 322 -8.59 2.91 19.03
CA PRO A 322 -8.54 2.70 17.58
C PRO A 322 -7.60 3.68 16.87
N ASP A 323 -7.53 4.93 17.34
CA ASP A 323 -6.65 5.97 16.81
C ASP A 323 -5.14 5.62 17.05
N ALA A 324 -4.84 4.83 18.09
CA ALA A 324 -3.50 4.32 18.39
C ALA A 324 -3.18 2.97 17.73
N ALA A 325 -4.15 2.31 17.06
CA ALA A 325 -4.03 0.93 16.58
C ALA A 325 -2.76 0.68 15.75
N LYS A 326 -2.40 1.62 14.85
CA LYS A 326 -1.16 1.51 14.07
C LYS A 326 0.10 1.55 14.94
N GLN A 327 0.15 2.42 15.96
CA GLN A 327 1.32 2.51 16.84
C GLN A 327 1.47 1.25 17.72
N ILE A 328 0.34 0.68 18.15
CA ILE A 328 0.30 -0.60 18.88
C ILE A 328 0.80 -1.73 17.97
N TYR A 329 0.34 -1.78 16.71
CA TYR A 329 0.82 -2.74 15.72
C TYR A 329 2.32 -2.61 15.43
N ASP A 330 2.79 -1.41 15.12
CA ASP A 330 4.20 -1.14 14.80
C ASP A 330 5.13 -1.57 15.96
N LEU A 331 4.74 -1.27 17.22
CA LEU A 331 5.50 -1.66 18.41
C LEU A 331 5.55 -3.19 18.58
N ARG A 332 4.40 -3.87 18.47
CA ARG A 332 4.30 -5.33 18.53
C ARG A 332 5.14 -6.00 17.44
N LEU A 333 5.16 -5.45 16.23
CA LEU A 333 5.97 -5.92 15.12
C LEU A 333 7.48 -5.77 15.34
N THR A 334 7.93 -4.70 16.02
CA THR A 334 9.33 -4.56 16.43
C THR A 334 9.74 -5.66 17.40
N TYR A 335 8.96 -5.86 18.48
CA TYR A 335 9.24 -6.91 19.47
C TYR A 335 9.21 -8.33 18.87
N PHE A 336 8.24 -8.62 18.00
CA PHE A 336 8.18 -9.88 17.26
C PHE A 336 9.47 -10.12 16.47
N LYS A 337 9.94 -9.15 15.68
CA LYS A 337 11.15 -9.30 14.86
C LYS A 337 12.41 -9.56 15.69
N THR A 338 12.59 -8.85 16.81
CA THR A 338 13.73 -9.07 17.71
C THR A 338 13.65 -10.45 18.37
N ALA A 339 12.47 -10.84 18.88
CA ALA A 339 12.26 -12.15 19.50
C ALA A 339 12.49 -13.32 18.53
N ILE A 340 12.08 -13.21 17.26
CA ILE A 340 12.37 -14.21 16.21
C ILE A 340 13.87 -14.33 15.96
N LYS A 341 14.58 -13.20 15.82
CA LYS A 341 16.04 -13.16 15.61
C LYS A 341 16.79 -13.81 16.77
N GLU A 342 16.32 -13.61 18.00
CA GLU A 342 16.89 -14.20 19.23
C GLU A 342 16.39 -15.62 19.52
N ARG A 343 15.50 -16.17 18.67
CA ARG A 343 14.83 -17.47 18.84
C ARG A 343 14.00 -17.60 20.13
N ASN A 344 13.61 -16.47 20.72
CA ASN A 344 12.65 -16.42 21.83
C ASN A 344 11.22 -16.51 21.29
N TYR A 345 10.83 -17.71 20.85
CA TYR A 345 9.53 -17.93 20.22
C TYR A 345 8.34 -17.64 21.14
N ARG A 346 8.50 -17.75 22.46
CA ARG A 346 7.46 -17.36 23.42
C ARG A 346 7.21 -15.85 23.39
N ALA A 347 8.27 -15.04 23.47
CA ALA A 347 8.14 -13.59 23.34
C ALA A 347 7.63 -13.17 21.95
N ALA A 348 8.00 -13.88 20.88
CA ALA A 348 7.46 -13.63 19.54
C ALA A 348 5.94 -13.87 19.48
N TYR A 349 5.45 -14.95 20.11
CA TYR A 349 4.02 -15.22 20.26
C TYR A 349 3.32 -14.12 21.08
N ASP A 350 3.83 -13.83 22.28
CA ASP A 350 3.23 -12.85 23.20
C ASP A 350 3.22 -11.43 22.62
N ALA A 351 4.16 -11.08 21.74
CA ALA A 351 4.15 -9.80 21.01
C ALA A 351 2.93 -9.64 20.10
N MET A 352 2.54 -10.70 19.38
CA MET A 352 1.45 -10.66 18.40
C MET A 352 0.09 -11.06 18.98
N ASN A 353 0.08 -11.88 20.03
CA ASN A 353 -1.15 -12.28 20.72
C ASN A 353 -1.82 -11.09 21.45
N GLY A 354 -3.15 -11.16 21.60
CA GLY A 354 -3.93 -10.11 22.30
C GLY A 354 -3.96 -8.76 21.58
N GLY A 355 -3.62 -8.69 20.30
CA GLY A 355 -3.54 -7.44 19.53
C GLY A 355 -4.86 -6.67 19.42
N GLY A 356 -6.00 -7.36 19.39
CA GLY A 356 -7.34 -6.74 19.43
C GLY A 356 -7.61 -5.77 18.27
N PHE A 357 -7.03 -6.04 17.10
CA PHE A 357 -7.18 -5.21 15.90
C PHE A 357 -8.53 -5.46 15.22
N SER A 358 -9.16 -4.40 14.71
CA SER A 358 -10.32 -4.53 13.81
C SER A 358 -9.94 -5.25 12.51
N PRO A 359 -10.89 -5.90 11.82
CA PRO A 359 -10.67 -6.53 10.51
C PRO A 359 -9.95 -5.58 9.54
N GLY A 360 -8.86 -6.07 8.95
CA GLY A 360 -7.91 -5.32 8.14
C GLY A 360 -6.52 -5.95 8.16
N GLU A 361 -5.56 -5.25 7.56
CA GLU A 361 -4.18 -5.74 7.38
C GLU A 361 -3.47 -6.06 8.71
N SER A 362 -3.59 -5.19 9.72
CA SER A 362 -2.95 -5.40 11.03
C SER A 362 -3.51 -6.60 11.79
N MET A 363 -4.81 -6.87 11.71
CA MET A 363 -5.40 -8.11 12.24
C MET A 363 -4.89 -9.31 11.45
N ALA A 364 -4.92 -9.25 10.13
CA ALA A 364 -4.50 -10.35 9.27
C ALA A 364 -3.01 -10.71 9.42
N GLU A 365 -2.13 -9.73 9.67
CA GLU A 365 -0.70 -9.99 9.89
C GLU A 365 -0.41 -10.44 11.33
N ALA A 366 -1.05 -9.85 12.35
CA ALA A 366 -0.85 -10.23 13.75
C ALA A 366 -1.39 -11.63 14.08
N GLU A 367 -2.64 -11.93 13.71
CA GLU A 367 -3.24 -13.25 13.93
C GLU A 367 -2.48 -14.33 13.17
N PHE A 368 -2.00 -14.01 11.95
CA PHE A 368 -1.17 -14.93 11.19
C PHE A 368 0.16 -15.26 11.91
N PHE A 369 0.90 -14.27 12.40
CA PHE A 369 2.19 -14.54 13.06
C PHE A 369 2.03 -15.26 14.39
N ALA A 370 1.03 -14.89 15.19
CA ALA A 370 0.77 -15.57 16.46
C ALA A 370 0.40 -17.04 16.20
N GLY A 371 -0.49 -17.32 15.25
CA GLY A 371 -0.85 -18.69 14.85
C GLY A 371 0.30 -19.49 14.24
N TRP A 372 1.13 -18.86 13.40
CA TRP A 372 2.31 -19.51 12.81
C TRP A 372 3.35 -19.89 13.87
N ILE A 373 3.62 -19.01 14.83
CA ILE A 373 4.55 -19.31 15.94
C ILE A 373 3.98 -20.37 16.88
N ALA A 374 2.69 -20.29 17.24
CA ALA A 374 2.01 -21.31 18.01
C ALA A 374 2.18 -22.69 17.35
N LEU A 375 1.82 -22.82 16.07
CA LEU A 375 1.88 -24.08 15.34
C LEU A 375 3.32 -24.60 15.16
N VAL A 376 4.21 -23.75 14.61
CA VAL A 376 5.47 -24.21 14.00
C VAL A 376 6.65 -24.15 14.97
N LYS A 377 6.61 -23.27 15.99
CA LYS A 377 7.72 -23.07 16.93
C LYS A 377 7.40 -23.46 18.37
N LEU A 378 6.13 -23.34 18.79
CA LEU A 378 5.67 -23.73 20.13
C LEU A 378 4.94 -25.07 20.17
N ASN A 379 4.58 -25.64 19.01
CA ASN A 379 3.83 -26.90 18.88
C ASN A 379 2.45 -26.87 19.58
N ASP A 380 1.87 -25.67 19.72
CA ASP A 380 0.56 -25.41 20.29
C ASP A 380 -0.49 -25.33 19.17
N LYS A 381 -1.26 -26.41 19.00
CA LYS A 381 -2.23 -26.55 17.90
C LYS A 381 -3.53 -25.82 18.18
N GLU A 382 -3.94 -25.72 19.45
CA GLU A 382 -5.24 -25.12 19.80
C GLU A 382 -5.15 -23.59 19.74
N GLU A 383 -4.06 -22.98 20.20
CA GLU A 383 -3.81 -21.54 19.99
C GLU A 383 -3.60 -21.22 18.50
N ALA A 384 -2.91 -22.09 17.75
CA ALA A 384 -2.80 -21.95 16.30
C ALA A 384 -4.17 -21.96 15.60
N LEU A 385 -5.04 -22.91 15.95
CA LEU A 385 -6.41 -22.97 15.42
C LEU A 385 -7.18 -21.70 15.76
N ARG A 386 -7.15 -21.24 17.01
CA ARG A 386 -7.82 -20.00 17.45
C ARG A 386 -7.38 -18.80 16.60
N HIS A 387 -6.07 -18.64 16.41
CA HIS A 387 -5.50 -17.56 15.61
C HIS A 387 -5.84 -17.66 14.11
N PHE A 388 -5.78 -18.84 13.50
CA PHE A 388 -6.12 -18.96 12.08
C PHE A 388 -7.64 -18.85 11.80
N HIS A 389 -8.50 -19.16 12.77
CA HIS A 389 -9.93 -18.81 12.70
C HIS A 389 -10.14 -17.29 12.78
N ALA A 390 -9.44 -16.59 13.67
CA ALA A 390 -9.48 -15.12 13.72
C ALA A 390 -8.94 -14.49 12.42
N LEU A 391 -7.86 -15.03 11.85
CA LEU A 391 -7.34 -14.63 10.54
C LEU A 391 -8.38 -14.76 9.42
N ALA A 392 -9.24 -15.78 9.46
CA ALA A 392 -10.32 -15.96 8.49
C ALA A 392 -11.43 -14.89 8.59
N THR A 393 -11.53 -14.16 9.71
CA THR A 393 -12.46 -13.01 9.87
C THR A 393 -11.80 -11.67 9.61
N ALA A 394 -10.47 -11.62 9.49
CA ALA A 394 -9.70 -10.39 9.30
C ALA A 394 -9.92 -9.71 7.94
N GLY A 395 -10.45 -10.40 6.94
CA GLY A 395 -10.84 -9.79 5.67
C GLY A 395 -11.03 -10.77 4.52
N THR A 396 -11.82 -10.38 3.52
CA THR A 396 -12.27 -11.25 2.41
C THR A 396 -11.32 -11.32 1.21
N SER A 397 -10.14 -10.68 1.28
CA SER A 397 -9.20 -10.68 0.15
C SER A 397 -8.72 -12.10 -0.18
N PRO A 398 -8.51 -12.47 -1.47
CA PRO A 398 -7.99 -13.79 -1.83
C PRO A 398 -6.66 -14.17 -1.17
N ILE A 399 -5.86 -13.17 -0.80
CA ILE A 399 -4.57 -13.36 -0.12
C ILE A 399 -4.81 -13.76 1.34
N THR A 400 -5.67 -13.03 2.05
CA THR A 400 -6.07 -13.32 3.43
C THR A 400 -6.77 -14.67 3.50
N MET A 401 -7.77 -14.89 2.64
CA MET A 401 -8.57 -16.11 2.65
C MET A 401 -7.76 -17.34 2.24
N GLY A 402 -6.91 -17.25 1.21
CA GLY A 402 -6.00 -18.33 0.83
C GLY A 402 -5.05 -18.70 1.97
N ARG A 403 -4.45 -17.70 2.65
CA ARG A 403 -3.57 -17.90 3.81
C ARG A 403 -4.30 -18.51 5.00
N ALA A 404 -5.46 -17.96 5.38
CA ALA A 404 -6.27 -18.44 6.50
C ALA A 404 -6.65 -19.91 6.33
N ASN A 405 -7.20 -20.26 5.16
CA ASN A 405 -7.66 -21.61 4.87
C ASN A 405 -6.49 -22.61 4.74
N TYR A 406 -5.36 -22.22 4.13
CA TYR A 406 -4.17 -23.09 4.09
C TYR A 406 -3.67 -23.42 5.51
N TRP A 407 -3.52 -22.40 6.36
CA TRP A 407 -2.97 -22.59 7.70
C TRP A 407 -3.95 -23.23 8.70
N LEU A 408 -5.27 -23.03 8.54
CA LEU A 408 -6.28 -23.84 9.20
C LEU A 408 -6.13 -25.32 8.82
N GLY A 409 -6.02 -25.62 7.52
CA GLY A 409 -5.76 -26.98 7.03
C GLY A 409 -4.51 -27.59 7.69
N ARG A 410 -3.39 -26.86 7.71
CA ARG A 410 -2.14 -27.27 8.36
C ARG A 410 -2.26 -27.48 9.86
N ALA A 411 -3.06 -26.67 10.56
CA ALA A 411 -3.26 -26.79 12.00
C ALA A 411 -4.13 -28.00 12.37
N TYR A 412 -5.19 -28.29 11.60
CA TYR A 412 -5.96 -29.53 11.74
C TYR A 412 -5.12 -30.77 11.38
N GLU A 413 -4.33 -30.74 10.29
CA GLU A 413 -3.36 -31.83 9.99
C GLU A 413 -2.38 -32.07 11.15
N ALA A 414 -1.89 -31.01 11.80
CA ALA A 414 -0.92 -31.12 12.89
C ALA A 414 -1.55 -31.53 14.24
N ARG A 415 -2.84 -31.27 14.45
CA ARG A 415 -3.58 -31.76 15.62
C ARG A 415 -3.94 -33.22 15.47
N ASN A 416 -4.34 -33.65 14.27
CA ASN A 416 -4.57 -35.04 13.90
C ASN A 416 -5.53 -35.81 14.84
N ASP A 417 -6.54 -35.13 15.38
CA ASP A 417 -7.53 -35.73 16.27
C ASP A 417 -8.61 -36.46 15.46
N ALA A 418 -8.48 -37.80 15.38
CA ALA A 418 -9.43 -38.66 14.70
C ALA A 418 -10.84 -38.59 15.29
N SER A 419 -10.99 -38.33 16.60
CA SER A 419 -12.30 -38.20 17.26
C SER A 419 -13.06 -36.94 16.83
N LYS A 420 -12.32 -35.91 16.38
CA LYS A 420 -12.85 -34.64 15.87
C LYS A 420 -12.92 -34.59 14.33
N ASN A 421 -12.58 -35.69 13.65
CA ASN A 421 -12.50 -35.77 12.18
C ASN A 421 -11.58 -34.69 11.57
N ASP A 422 -10.40 -34.48 12.19
CA ASP A 422 -9.46 -33.42 11.79
C ASP A 422 -8.96 -33.58 10.35
N ALA A 423 -8.80 -34.81 9.84
CA ALA A 423 -8.35 -35.06 8.47
C ALA A 423 -9.34 -34.54 7.41
N ALA A 424 -10.63 -34.83 7.55
CA ALA A 424 -11.65 -34.30 6.64
C ALA A 424 -11.86 -32.78 6.82
N THR A 425 -11.68 -32.29 8.05
CA THR A 425 -11.73 -30.86 8.36
C THR A 425 -10.59 -30.12 7.65
N ALA A 426 -9.36 -30.64 7.72
CA ALA A 426 -8.20 -30.10 7.02
C ALA A 426 -8.42 -30.06 5.49
N GLN A 427 -8.90 -31.17 4.91
CA GLN A 427 -9.24 -31.24 3.48
C GLN A 427 -10.32 -30.24 3.07
N THR A 428 -11.30 -29.99 3.93
CA THR A 428 -12.34 -28.96 3.73
C THR A 428 -11.72 -27.56 3.67
N TYR A 429 -10.78 -27.24 4.57
CA TYR A 429 -10.07 -25.97 4.55
C TYR A 429 -9.15 -25.84 3.33
N TYR A 430 -8.41 -26.87 2.95
CA TYR A 430 -7.63 -26.84 1.70
C TYR A 430 -8.50 -26.62 0.46
N THR A 431 -9.67 -27.26 0.39
CA THR A 431 -10.62 -27.06 -0.72
C THR A 431 -11.12 -25.61 -0.78
N LYS A 432 -11.44 -24.99 0.36
CA LYS A 432 -11.83 -23.57 0.45
C LYS A 432 -10.68 -22.64 0.04
N GLY A 433 -9.47 -22.88 0.54
CA GLY A 433 -8.27 -22.10 0.18
C GLY A 433 -7.91 -22.21 -1.30
N GLY A 434 -8.10 -23.39 -1.89
CA GLY A 434 -7.81 -23.68 -3.29
C GLY A 434 -8.65 -22.90 -4.31
N GLN A 435 -9.75 -22.28 -3.88
CA GLN A 435 -10.54 -21.36 -4.73
C GLN A 435 -9.75 -20.10 -5.12
N TYR A 436 -8.76 -19.71 -4.31
CA TYR A 436 -7.97 -18.49 -4.50
C TYR A 436 -6.67 -18.74 -5.31
N ILE A 437 -6.78 -19.44 -6.44
CA ILE A 437 -5.65 -20.00 -7.22
C ILE A 437 -4.60 -18.97 -7.72
N TYR A 438 -4.91 -17.67 -7.69
CA TYR A 438 -3.96 -16.59 -8.00
C TYR A 438 -3.11 -16.13 -6.81
N ALA A 439 -3.42 -16.59 -5.59
CA ALA A 439 -2.69 -16.25 -4.37
C ALA A 439 -1.78 -17.41 -3.93
N PHE A 440 -0.59 -17.09 -3.43
CA PHE A 440 0.46 -18.04 -3.00
C PHE A 440 -0.07 -19.19 -2.13
N TYR A 441 -0.74 -18.85 -1.03
CA TYR A 441 -1.34 -19.85 -0.14
C TYR A 441 -2.59 -20.52 -0.70
N GLY A 442 -3.30 -19.87 -1.63
CA GLY A 442 -4.39 -20.51 -2.38
C GLY A 442 -3.88 -21.61 -3.30
N GLN A 443 -2.73 -21.43 -3.96
CA GLN A 443 -2.07 -22.47 -4.76
C GLN A 443 -1.60 -23.65 -3.89
N LEU A 444 -0.98 -23.38 -2.74
CA LEU A 444 -0.58 -24.42 -1.79
C LEU A 444 -1.79 -25.17 -1.21
N ALA A 445 -2.90 -24.48 -0.96
CA ALA A 445 -4.16 -25.10 -0.53
C ALA A 445 -4.80 -25.94 -1.64
N ALA A 446 -4.79 -25.47 -2.89
CA ALA A 446 -5.28 -26.23 -4.04
C ALA A 446 -4.50 -27.54 -4.26
N GLU A 447 -3.17 -27.49 -4.17
CA GLU A 447 -2.31 -28.69 -4.28
C GLU A 447 -2.59 -29.67 -3.13
N LYS A 448 -2.65 -29.17 -1.88
CA LYS A 448 -3.05 -29.97 -0.71
C LYS A 448 -4.46 -30.55 -0.83
N ALA A 449 -5.38 -29.85 -1.50
CA ALA A 449 -6.73 -30.35 -1.79
C ALA A 449 -6.74 -31.44 -2.89
N GLY A 450 -5.60 -31.76 -3.52
CA GLY A 450 -5.48 -32.75 -4.58
C GLY A 450 -5.66 -32.21 -6.00
N GLN A 451 -5.72 -30.89 -6.19
CA GLN A 451 -5.73 -30.30 -7.54
C GLN A 451 -4.37 -30.50 -8.21
N LYS A 452 -4.37 -31.02 -9.45
CA LYS A 452 -3.15 -31.35 -10.21
C LYS A 452 -2.73 -30.28 -11.21
N GLU A 453 -3.63 -29.35 -11.54
CA GLU A 453 -3.40 -28.28 -12.51
C GLU A 453 -3.93 -26.94 -11.98
N ILE A 454 -3.23 -25.86 -12.31
CA ILE A 454 -3.78 -24.50 -12.28
C ILE A 454 -4.49 -24.26 -13.62
N VAL A 455 -5.77 -23.88 -13.54
CA VAL A 455 -6.59 -23.50 -14.70
C VAL A 455 -7.00 -22.04 -14.55
N LEU A 456 -6.68 -21.23 -15.55
CA LEU A 456 -7.02 -19.82 -15.59
C LEU A 456 -8.28 -19.60 -16.43
N GLY A 457 -9.15 -18.72 -15.96
CA GLY A 457 -10.27 -18.22 -16.75
C GLY A 457 -9.85 -17.30 -17.89
N LYS A 458 -10.83 -16.74 -18.59
CA LYS A 458 -10.67 -15.61 -19.51
C LYS A 458 -11.01 -14.30 -18.82
N ASP A 459 -10.57 -13.19 -19.41
CA ASP A 459 -11.11 -11.89 -19.01
C ASP A 459 -12.60 -11.82 -19.39
N PRO A 460 -13.44 -11.16 -18.57
CA PRO A 460 -14.84 -10.97 -18.89
C PRO A 460 -15.02 -10.04 -20.10
N VAL A 461 -16.12 -10.20 -20.82
CA VAL A 461 -16.50 -9.34 -21.95
C VAL A 461 -17.57 -8.36 -21.47
N PRO A 462 -17.27 -7.05 -21.32
CA PRO A 462 -18.25 -6.10 -20.79
C PRO A 462 -19.41 -5.89 -21.78
N SER A 463 -20.63 -6.08 -21.31
CA SER A 463 -21.87 -5.84 -22.06
C SER A 463 -22.12 -4.35 -22.28
N GLU A 464 -23.11 -4.02 -23.10
CA GLU A 464 -23.58 -2.64 -23.27
C GLU A 464 -24.09 -2.04 -21.96
N ALA A 465 -24.77 -2.83 -21.12
CA ALA A 465 -25.23 -2.41 -19.81
C ALA A 465 -24.07 -2.09 -18.85
N ASP A 466 -23.00 -2.91 -18.84
CA ASP A 466 -21.79 -2.63 -18.06
C ASP A 466 -21.13 -1.33 -18.53
N ARG A 467 -21.03 -1.12 -19.84
CA ARG A 467 -20.46 0.11 -20.45
C ARG A 467 -21.30 1.34 -20.14
N ALA A 468 -22.62 1.24 -20.19
CA ALA A 468 -23.53 2.32 -19.85
C ALA A 468 -23.39 2.72 -18.37
N ARG A 469 -23.43 1.75 -17.45
CA ARG A 469 -23.23 2.02 -16.01
C ARG A 469 -21.82 2.56 -15.71
N PHE A 470 -20.79 2.03 -16.36
CA PHE A 470 -19.41 2.52 -16.20
C PHE A 470 -19.29 3.98 -16.64
N ASN A 471 -19.70 4.31 -17.86
CA ASN A 471 -19.59 5.68 -18.41
C ASN A 471 -20.57 6.68 -17.77
N GLY A 472 -21.69 6.21 -17.21
CA GLY A 472 -22.67 7.05 -16.52
C GLY A 472 -22.23 7.60 -15.16
N ARG A 473 -21.06 7.21 -14.64
CA ARG A 473 -20.53 7.72 -13.36
C ARG A 473 -19.69 8.98 -13.54
N ASP A 474 -20.02 10.03 -12.80
CA ASP A 474 -19.27 11.30 -12.75
C ASP A 474 -17.77 11.09 -12.55
N GLN A 475 -17.34 10.16 -11.67
CA GLN A 475 -15.93 9.89 -11.41
C GLN A 475 -15.21 9.34 -12.66
N VAL A 476 -15.90 8.56 -13.50
CA VAL A 476 -15.36 7.99 -14.74
C VAL A 476 -15.27 9.07 -15.82
N GLN A 477 -16.28 9.93 -15.93
CA GLN A 477 -16.26 11.09 -16.83
C GLN A 477 -15.14 12.06 -16.45
N ALA A 478 -15.02 12.39 -15.16
CA ALA A 478 -13.95 13.19 -14.60
C ALA A 478 -12.55 12.57 -14.86
N ALA A 479 -12.41 11.24 -14.74
CA ALA A 479 -11.18 10.56 -15.10
C ALA A 479 -10.87 10.70 -16.61
N ARG A 480 -11.84 10.47 -17.51
CA ARG A 480 -11.65 10.68 -18.96
C ARG A 480 -11.21 12.11 -19.28
N ILE A 481 -11.84 13.11 -18.65
CA ILE A 481 -11.50 14.53 -18.80
C ILE A 481 -10.04 14.78 -18.41
N LEU A 482 -9.62 14.35 -17.21
CA LEU A 482 -8.24 14.53 -16.74
C LEU A 482 -7.21 13.82 -17.63
N GLY A 483 -7.51 12.58 -18.06
CA GLY A 483 -6.65 11.85 -19.00
C GLY A 483 -6.50 12.58 -20.34
N ALA A 484 -7.61 13.09 -20.90
CA ALA A 484 -7.65 13.82 -22.17
C ALA A 484 -7.00 15.23 -22.12
N ILE A 485 -6.66 15.76 -20.94
CA ILE A 485 -5.89 17.00 -20.76
C ILE A 485 -4.48 16.76 -20.21
N GLY A 486 -4.05 15.50 -20.04
CA GLY A 486 -2.72 15.14 -19.55
C GLY A 486 -2.53 15.24 -18.02
N GLU A 487 -3.61 15.40 -17.25
CA GLU A 487 -3.60 15.55 -15.79
C GLU A 487 -3.45 14.20 -15.06
N THR A 488 -2.40 13.46 -15.41
CA THR A 488 -2.17 12.05 -15.07
C THR A 488 -2.13 11.75 -13.57
N ASP A 489 -1.54 12.63 -12.75
CA ASP A 489 -1.49 12.43 -11.29
C ASP A 489 -2.90 12.52 -10.65
N LEU A 490 -3.78 13.39 -11.15
CA LEU A 490 -5.17 13.50 -10.68
C LEU A 490 -6.03 12.37 -11.23
N PHE A 491 -5.83 12.02 -12.51
CA PHE A 491 -6.46 10.86 -13.15
C PHE A 491 -6.23 9.60 -12.32
N ARG A 492 -4.97 9.34 -11.93
CA ARG A 492 -4.55 8.20 -11.12
C ARG A 492 -5.26 8.13 -9.77
N VAL A 493 -5.46 9.26 -9.11
CA VAL A 493 -6.22 9.34 -7.84
C VAL A 493 -7.69 8.93 -8.04
N LEU A 494 -8.31 9.31 -9.17
CA LEU A 494 -9.66 8.85 -9.49
C LEU A 494 -9.71 7.37 -9.84
N VAL A 495 -8.90 6.86 -10.78
CA VAL A 495 -9.01 5.45 -11.21
C VAL A 495 -8.69 4.46 -10.08
N LEU A 496 -7.70 4.76 -9.22
CA LEU A 496 -7.40 3.91 -8.05
C LEU A 496 -8.49 3.94 -6.97
N HIS A 497 -9.33 4.99 -6.94
CA HIS A 497 -10.50 5.06 -6.05
C HIS A 497 -11.68 4.32 -6.67
N ILE A 498 -11.97 4.55 -7.96
CA ILE A 498 -13.04 3.88 -8.71
C ILE A 498 -12.88 2.35 -8.63
N GLY A 499 -11.65 1.83 -8.77
CA GLY A 499 -11.38 0.39 -8.66
C GLY A 499 -11.72 -0.23 -7.29
N THR A 500 -11.84 0.57 -6.22
CA THR A 500 -12.35 0.10 -4.92
C THR A 500 -13.87 -0.06 -4.86
N THR A 501 -14.63 0.65 -5.71
CA THR A 501 -16.10 0.73 -5.63
C THR A 501 -16.84 0.02 -6.76
N LEU A 502 -16.19 -0.31 -7.88
CA LEU A 502 -16.84 -1.03 -8.98
C LEU A 502 -17.40 -2.41 -8.54
N PRO A 503 -18.56 -2.84 -9.07
CA PRO A 503 -19.32 -3.97 -8.52
C PRO A 503 -18.92 -5.34 -9.08
N ASN A 504 -18.31 -5.41 -10.26
CA ASN A 504 -18.09 -6.65 -11.00
C ASN A 504 -16.76 -6.62 -11.80
N ALA A 505 -16.40 -7.74 -12.42
CA ALA A 505 -15.15 -7.87 -13.16
C ALA A 505 -15.20 -7.18 -14.54
N GLU A 506 -16.39 -7.08 -15.14
CA GLU A 506 -16.67 -6.41 -16.41
C GLU A 506 -16.31 -4.92 -16.34
N GLU A 507 -16.81 -4.22 -15.32
CA GLU A 507 -16.51 -2.80 -15.12
C GLU A 507 -15.04 -2.59 -14.67
N GLN A 508 -14.44 -3.54 -13.96
CA GLN A 508 -12.99 -3.52 -13.66
C GLN A 508 -12.13 -3.64 -14.93
N ALA A 509 -12.53 -4.49 -15.88
CA ALA A 509 -11.86 -4.59 -17.17
C ALA A 509 -11.91 -3.25 -17.93
N LEU A 510 -13.08 -2.58 -17.95
CA LEU A 510 -13.22 -1.23 -18.52
C LEU A 510 -12.35 -0.18 -17.82
N LEU A 511 -12.15 -0.31 -16.50
CA LEU A 511 -11.27 0.58 -15.73
C LEU A 511 -9.78 0.36 -16.02
N VAL A 512 -9.35 -0.89 -16.17
CA VAL A 512 -7.98 -1.22 -16.58
C VAL A 512 -7.72 -0.71 -18.00
N ASP A 513 -8.67 -0.89 -18.91
CA ASP A 513 -8.58 -0.35 -20.28
C ASP A 513 -8.51 1.19 -20.25
N LEU A 514 -9.34 1.85 -19.44
CA LEU A 514 -9.30 3.31 -19.23
C LEU A 514 -7.94 3.77 -18.69
N SER A 515 -7.38 3.07 -17.71
CA SER A 515 -6.04 3.36 -17.18
C SER A 515 -4.97 3.23 -18.26
N SER A 516 -5.06 2.19 -19.10
CA SER A 516 -4.07 1.91 -20.15
C SER A 516 -4.01 2.97 -21.26
N MET A 517 -5.09 3.75 -21.44
CA MET A 517 -5.15 4.83 -22.42
C MET A 517 -4.44 6.13 -21.98
N TYR A 518 -4.29 6.35 -20.66
CA TYR A 518 -3.89 7.67 -20.13
C TYR A 518 -2.78 7.65 -19.06
N ASP A 519 -2.41 6.50 -18.51
CA ASP A 519 -1.35 6.36 -17.50
C ASP A 519 -0.37 5.24 -17.88
N THR A 520 0.76 5.17 -17.19
CA THR A 520 1.85 4.25 -17.54
C THR A 520 1.54 2.79 -17.15
N PRO A 521 2.20 1.79 -17.75
CA PRO A 521 1.92 0.37 -17.48
C PRO A 521 2.00 -0.02 -16.00
N ILE A 522 2.88 0.59 -15.19
CA ILE A 522 2.97 0.26 -13.76
C ILE A 522 1.70 0.68 -12.99
N ASN A 523 1.07 1.78 -13.39
CA ASN A 523 -0.14 2.28 -12.74
C ASN A 523 -1.39 1.52 -13.22
N THR A 524 -1.43 1.17 -14.51
CA THR A 524 -2.43 0.23 -15.04
C THR A 524 -2.34 -1.15 -14.35
N MET A 525 -1.12 -1.62 -14.07
CA MET A 525 -0.91 -2.84 -13.28
C MET A 525 -1.35 -2.69 -11.81
N LYS A 526 -1.28 -1.50 -11.20
CA LYS A 526 -1.85 -1.25 -9.85
C LYS A 526 -3.38 -1.40 -9.86
N VAL A 527 -4.06 -0.85 -10.88
CA VAL A 527 -5.52 -1.02 -11.05
C VAL A 527 -5.88 -2.50 -11.22
N ALA A 528 -5.19 -3.21 -12.11
CA ALA A 528 -5.42 -4.65 -12.33
C ALA A 528 -5.17 -5.50 -11.06
N ARG A 529 -4.13 -5.18 -10.27
CA ARG A 529 -3.87 -5.83 -8.98
C ARG A 529 -4.96 -5.55 -7.95
N GLN A 530 -5.48 -4.32 -7.89
CA GLN A 530 -6.57 -3.95 -6.98
C GLN A 530 -7.86 -4.70 -7.31
N SER A 531 -8.19 -4.87 -8.60
CA SER A 531 -9.27 -5.74 -9.07
C SER A 531 -9.12 -7.17 -8.52
N MET A 532 -7.93 -7.77 -8.70
CA MET A 532 -7.64 -9.12 -8.19
C MET A 532 -7.69 -9.23 -6.66
N GLN A 533 -7.28 -8.20 -5.92
CA GLN A 533 -7.37 -8.16 -4.44
C GLN A 533 -8.83 -8.19 -3.94
N ARG A 534 -9.79 -7.78 -4.78
CA ARG A 534 -11.23 -7.85 -4.51
C ARG A 534 -11.89 -9.13 -5.05
N GLY A 535 -11.11 -10.06 -5.62
CA GLY A 535 -11.63 -11.31 -6.22
C GLY A 535 -12.04 -11.17 -7.69
N PHE A 536 -11.93 -9.99 -8.29
CA PHE A 536 -12.23 -9.77 -9.72
C PHE A 536 -10.99 -10.08 -10.56
N TYR A 537 -10.89 -11.33 -11.02
CA TYR A 537 -9.75 -11.82 -11.78
C TYR A 537 -9.81 -11.40 -13.25
N LEU A 538 -8.75 -10.73 -13.70
CA LEU A 538 -8.53 -10.33 -15.09
C LEU A 538 -7.23 -11.00 -15.57
N PRO A 539 -7.18 -12.34 -15.74
CA PRO A 539 -5.94 -13.07 -16.02
C PRO A 539 -5.17 -12.54 -17.23
N GLU A 540 -5.84 -12.07 -18.28
CA GLU A 540 -5.23 -11.63 -19.54
C GLU A 540 -4.61 -10.24 -19.39
N ARG A 541 -5.37 -9.26 -18.86
CA ARG A 541 -4.88 -7.92 -18.55
C ARG A 541 -3.87 -7.86 -17.40
N ALA A 542 -4.06 -8.65 -16.34
CA ALA A 542 -3.23 -8.59 -15.13
C ALA A 542 -1.91 -9.38 -15.23
N TYR A 543 -1.73 -10.21 -16.26
CA TYR A 543 -0.51 -10.98 -16.53
C TYR A 543 -0.09 -10.89 -18.00
N PRO A 544 0.19 -9.69 -18.55
CA PRO A 544 0.52 -9.55 -19.97
C PRO A 544 1.75 -10.43 -20.31
N VAL A 545 1.65 -11.18 -21.40
CA VAL A 545 2.75 -12.00 -21.93
C VAL A 545 3.57 -11.12 -22.86
N ARG A 546 4.90 -11.14 -22.69
CA ARG A 546 5.87 -10.43 -23.53
C ARG A 546 6.83 -11.44 -24.16
N SER A 547 7.49 -11.05 -25.25
CA SER A 547 8.64 -11.78 -25.73
C SER A 547 9.74 -11.77 -24.67
N ILE A 548 10.56 -12.80 -24.65
CA ILE A 548 11.75 -12.88 -23.80
C ILE A 548 12.90 -13.32 -24.70
N PRO A 549 13.89 -12.45 -24.94
CA PRO A 549 15.08 -12.80 -25.71
C PRO A 549 15.75 -14.06 -25.16
N GLY A 550 16.07 -15.00 -26.06
CA GLY A 550 16.58 -16.31 -25.69
C GLY A 550 18.08 -16.31 -25.42
N ASN A 551 18.48 -16.83 -24.25
CA ASN A 551 19.86 -17.21 -23.94
C ASN A 551 19.82 -18.56 -23.20
N PRO A 552 20.73 -19.52 -23.48
CA PRO A 552 20.79 -20.81 -22.77
C PRO A 552 20.93 -20.69 -21.24
N SER A 553 21.57 -19.62 -20.74
CA SER A 553 21.73 -19.34 -19.30
C SER A 553 20.59 -18.49 -18.71
N SER A 554 19.53 -18.21 -19.46
CA SER A 554 18.36 -17.50 -18.93
C SER A 554 17.55 -18.37 -17.98
N ALA A 555 17.02 -17.73 -16.93
CA ALA A 555 15.99 -18.34 -16.09
C ALA A 555 14.72 -18.71 -16.89
N GLU A 556 13.88 -19.59 -16.30
CA GLU A 556 12.62 -20.03 -16.90
C GLU A 556 11.74 -18.83 -17.31
N LYS A 557 11.20 -18.85 -18.54
CA LYS A 557 10.41 -17.75 -19.11
C LYS A 557 9.29 -17.26 -18.18
N ALA A 558 8.60 -18.18 -17.50
CA ALA A 558 7.52 -17.81 -16.58
C ALA A 558 8.04 -17.10 -15.31
N PHE A 559 9.23 -17.46 -14.81
CA PHE A 559 9.88 -16.81 -13.67
C PHE A 559 10.40 -15.42 -14.06
N VAL A 560 10.96 -15.26 -15.27
CA VAL A 560 11.33 -13.95 -15.84
C VAL A 560 10.13 -13.01 -15.96
N LEU A 561 8.99 -13.49 -16.48
CA LEU A 561 7.74 -12.70 -16.53
C LEU A 561 7.21 -12.37 -15.13
N ALA A 562 7.33 -13.29 -14.17
CA ALA A 562 6.92 -13.06 -12.78
C ALA A 562 7.75 -11.96 -12.11
N ILE A 563 9.07 -11.96 -12.31
CA ILE A 563 9.98 -10.88 -11.88
C ILE A 563 9.61 -9.56 -12.58
N ALA A 564 9.58 -9.51 -13.91
CA ALA A 564 9.27 -8.28 -14.66
C ALA A 564 7.91 -7.67 -14.28
N ARG A 565 6.89 -8.53 -14.07
CA ARG A 565 5.59 -8.13 -13.54
C ARG A 565 5.74 -7.48 -12.16
N GLN A 566 6.46 -8.11 -11.24
CA GLN A 566 6.62 -7.61 -9.87
C GLN A 566 7.45 -6.33 -9.81
N GLU A 567 8.55 -6.25 -10.58
CA GLU A 567 9.52 -5.16 -10.64
C GLU A 567 8.98 -3.87 -11.26
N SER A 568 8.24 -3.94 -12.36
CA SER A 568 7.80 -2.73 -13.08
C SER A 568 6.33 -2.77 -13.53
N GLY A 569 5.65 -3.91 -13.44
CA GLY A 569 4.37 -4.10 -14.14
C GLY A 569 4.51 -4.06 -15.66
N PHE A 570 5.71 -4.37 -16.19
CA PHE A 570 6.11 -4.17 -17.59
C PHE A 570 6.10 -2.70 -18.04
N ASP A 571 6.58 -1.81 -17.18
CA ASP A 571 6.80 -0.41 -17.50
C ASP A 571 8.29 -0.15 -17.75
N PRO A 572 8.71 0.11 -19.00
CA PRO A 572 10.10 0.32 -19.33
C PRO A 572 10.63 1.67 -18.87
N SER A 573 9.77 2.62 -18.47
CA SER A 573 10.17 3.97 -18.06
C SER A 573 10.54 4.08 -16.58
N VAL A 574 10.23 3.07 -15.76
CA VAL A 574 10.31 3.15 -14.30
C VAL A 574 11.75 3.24 -13.79
N ARG A 575 11.93 4.14 -12.81
CA ARG A 575 13.16 4.27 -12.03
C ARG A 575 12.84 4.25 -10.53
N SER A 576 13.41 3.31 -9.78
CA SER A 576 13.25 3.24 -8.32
C SER A 576 14.14 4.26 -7.59
N HIS A 577 13.87 4.49 -6.30
CA HIS A 577 14.74 5.30 -5.44
C HIS A 577 16.17 4.73 -5.34
N ALA A 578 16.33 3.42 -5.51
CA ALA A 578 17.62 2.71 -5.52
C ALA A 578 18.33 2.82 -6.88
N ASN A 579 17.85 3.69 -7.78
CA ASN A 579 18.36 3.91 -9.13
C ASN A 579 18.27 2.67 -10.06
N ALA A 580 17.45 1.69 -9.69
CA ALA A 580 17.08 0.55 -10.54
C ALA A 580 16.17 1.01 -11.69
N ARG A 581 16.25 0.39 -12.88
CA ARG A 581 15.64 0.93 -14.12
C ARG A 581 15.00 -0.13 -15.01
N GLY A 582 13.92 0.27 -15.69
CA GLY A 582 13.27 -0.48 -16.76
C GLY A 582 12.48 -1.71 -16.32
N MET A 583 12.15 -2.57 -17.30
CA MET A 583 11.23 -3.70 -17.17
C MET A 583 11.50 -4.63 -15.99
N MET A 584 12.77 -4.94 -15.73
CA MET A 584 13.23 -5.83 -14.66
C MET A 584 14.01 -5.08 -13.57
N GLN A 585 13.92 -3.74 -13.51
CA GLN A 585 14.56 -2.89 -12.50
C GLN A 585 16.04 -3.27 -12.24
N LEU A 586 16.87 -3.17 -13.27
CA LEU A 586 18.30 -3.40 -13.10
C LEU A 586 19.00 -2.14 -12.59
N ILE A 587 19.89 -2.31 -11.62
CA ILE A 587 20.81 -1.26 -11.17
C ILE A 587 21.93 -1.11 -12.22
N PRO A 588 22.37 0.12 -12.57
CA PRO A 588 23.38 0.37 -13.60
C PRO A 588 24.69 -0.42 -13.47
N SER A 589 25.13 -0.71 -12.24
CA SER A 589 26.35 -1.48 -11.99
C SER A 589 26.19 -2.97 -12.33
N THR A 590 25.13 -3.61 -11.82
CA THR A 590 24.75 -4.99 -12.16
C THR A 590 24.53 -5.14 -13.66
N ALA A 591 23.79 -4.21 -14.28
CA ALA A 591 23.56 -4.22 -15.72
C ALA A 591 24.86 -4.12 -16.54
N ARG A 592 25.83 -3.30 -16.10
CA ARG A 592 27.15 -3.19 -16.74
C ARG A 592 28.01 -4.45 -16.56
N ALA A 593 27.87 -5.16 -15.44
CA ALA A 593 28.54 -6.45 -15.23
C ALA A 593 27.95 -7.51 -16.16
N VAL A 594 26.63 -7.64 -16.18
CA VAL A 594 25.90 -8.60 -17.02
C VAL A 594 26.09 -8.33 -18.52
N SER A 595 26.07 -7.07 -18.95
CA SER A 595 26.31 -6.73 -20.35
C SER A 595 27.71 -7.11 -20.82
N ARG A 596 28.74 -7.05 -19.95
CA ARG A 596 30.10 -7.53 -20.26
C ARG A 596 30.12 -9.05 -20.45
N ARG A 597 29.47 -9.81 -19.54
CA ARG A 597 29.35 -11.28 -19.64
C ARG A 597 28.67 -11.69 -20.95
N LEU A 598 27.64 -10.94 -21.36
CA LEU A 598 26.91 -11.14 -22.62
C LEU A 598 27.59 -10.53 -23.86
N SER A 599 28.76 -9.89 -23.75
CA SER A 599 29.42 -9.15 -24.84
C SER A 599 28.56 -8.07 -25.50
N LEU A 600 27.63 -7.47 -24.76
CA LEU A 600 26.71 -6.41 -25.21
C LEU A 600 27.24 -5.01 -24.85
N GLY A 601 27.18 -4.09 -25.82
CA GLY A 601 27.51 -2.68 -25.60
C GLY A 601 26.56 -1.98 -24.62
N TYR A 602 27.12 -1.37 -23.58
CA TYR A 602 26.39 -0.76 -22.46
C TYR A 602 26.33 0.77 -22.52
N THR A 603 25.13 1.32 -22.38
CA THR A 603 24.90 2.70 -21.95
C THR A 603 23.74 2.72 -20.95
N GLU A 604 23.72 3.71 -20.06
CA GLU A 604 22.68 3.84 -19.04
C GLU A 604 21.27 4.10 -19.60
N SER A 605 21.17 4.62 -20.83
CA SER A 605 19.92 4.86 -21.54
C SER A 605 19.26 3.56 -22.02
N LYS A 606 20.04 2.55 -22.43
CA LYS A 606 19.53 1.25 -22.90
C LYS A 606 18.76 0.48 -21.83
N LEU A 607 18.89 0.83 -20.56
CA LEU A 607 18.10 0.23 -19.49
C LEU A 607 16.61 0.58 -19.57
N TYR A 608 16.22 1.59 -20.35
CA TYR A 608 14.82 1.90 -20.66
C TYR A 608 14.34 1.24 -21.98
N GLU A 609 15.21 0.53 -22.71
CA GLU A 609 14.82 -0.27 -23.89
C GLU A 609 14.29 -1.63 -23.40
N PRO A 610 13.02 -2.01 -23.69
CA PRO A 610 12.39 -3.20 -23.11
C PRO A 610 13.18 -4.49 -23.30
N GLU A 611 13.54 -4.81 -24.56
CA GLU A 611 14.21 -6.06 -24.92
C GLU A 611 15.64 -6.13 -24.38
N TYR A 612 16.37 -5.01 -24.36
CA TYR A 612 17.71 -4.96 -23.78
C TYR A 612 17.66 -5.19 -22.26
N ASN A 613 16.76 -4.48 -21.57
CA ASN A 613 16.59 -4.63 -20.12
C ASN A 613 16.15 -6.06 -19.74
N MET A 614 15.19 -6.63 -20.48
CA MET A 614 14.75 -8.02 -20.28
C MET A 614 15.82 -9.06 -20.63
N THR A 615 16.68 -8.82 -21.64
CA THR A 615 17.82 -9.69 -21.96
C THR A 615 18.78 -9.76 -20.77
N LEU A 616 19.22 -8.60 -20.27
CA LEU A 616 20.13 -8.54 -19.13
C LEU A 616 19.50 -9.13 -17.86
N GLY A 617 18.24 -8.79 -17.57
CA GLY A 617 17.55 -9.24 -16.36
C GLY A 617 17.23 -10.74 -16.36
N SER A 618 16.88 -11.30 -17.52
CA SER A 618 16.64 -12.73 -17.73
C SER A 618 17.92 -13.56 -17.50
N TYR A 619 19.06 -13.08 -18.00
CA TYR A 619 20.36 -13.71 -17.74
C TYR A 619 20.76 -13.59 -16.27
N HIS A 620 20.67 -12.39 -15.68
CA HIS A 620 21.03 -12.17 -14.27
C HIS A 620 20.19 -13.02 -13.31
N LEU A 621 18.89 -13.17 -13.60
CA LEU A 621 18.02 -14.07 -12.84
C LEU A 621 18.46 -15.54 -12.97
N GLY A 622 18.97 -15.94 -14.15
CA GLY A 622 19.60 -17.26 -14.35
C GLY A 622 20.83 -17.46 -13.47
N GLU A 623 21.75 -16.48 -13.44
CA GLU A 623 22.93 -16.51 -12.56
C GLU A 623 22.56 -16.68 -11.08
N LEU A 624 21.48 -16.03 -10.62
CA LEU A 624 20.98 -16.18 -9.25
C LEU A 624 20.34 -17.54 -9.00
N VAL A 625 19.61 -18.10 -9.97
CA VAL A 625 19.08 -19.47 -9.89
C VAL A 625 20.23 -20.47 -9.76
N ASP A 626 21.27 -20.35 -10.57
CA ASP A 626 22.44 -21.23 -10.54
C ASP A 626 23.23 -21.07 -9.23
N MET A 627 23.48 -19.82 -8.78
CA MET A 627 24.15 -19.51 -7.50
C MET A 627 23.47 -20.16 -6.30
N PHE A 628 22.15 -20.28 -6.32
CA PHE A 628 21.37 -20.91 -5.25
C PHE A 628 20.93 -22.34 -5.57
N ASN A 629 21.67 -23.03 -6.44
CA ASN A 629 21.46 -24.43 -6.83
C ASN A 629 20.02 -24.73 -7.27
N GLY A 630 19.45 -23.88 -8.12
CA GLY A 630 18.11 -24.01 -8.66
C GLY A 630 16.99 -23.40 -7.82
N SER A 631 17.27 -22.79 -6.66
CA SER A 631 16.24 -22.30 -5.74
C SER A 631 15.59 -20.98 -6.17
N TYR A 632 14.30 -21.02 -6.46
CA TYR A 632 13.56 -19.84 -6.93
C TYR A 632 13.27 -18.83 -5.81
N ILE A 633 13.05 -19.30 -4.58
CA ILE A 633 12.86 -18.42 -3.42
C ILE A 633 14.13 -17.64 -3.10
N LEU A 634 15.29 -18.32 -3.05
CA LEU A 634 16.58 -17.64 -2.82
C LEU A 634 16.95 -16.74 -4.00
N ALA A 635 16.70 -17.15 -5.25
CA ALA A 635 16.94 -16.30 -6.42
C ALA A 635 16.06 -15.03 -6.39
N ALA A 636 14.78 -15.14 -6.05
CA ALA A 636 13.89 -13.98 -5.90
C ALA A 636 14.33 -13.07 -4.75
N ALA A 637 14.69 -13.63 -3.58
CA ALA A 637 15.21 -12.85 -2.46
C ALA A 637 16.54 -12.15 -2.79
N GLY A 638 17.43 -12.85 -3.51
CA GLY A 638 18.70 -12.31 -4.02
C GLY A 638 18.51 -11.19 -5.04
N TYR A 639 17.51 -11.31 -5.92
CA TYR A 639 17.17 -10.28 -6.90
C TYR A 639 16.67 -9.00 -6.21
N ASN A 640 15.77 -9.12 -5.23
CA ASN A 640 15.18 -7.98 -4.53
C ASN A 640 16.12 -7.29 -3.52
N ALA A 641 16.93 -8.06 -2.79
CA ALA A 641 17.65 -7.57 -1.61
C ALA A 641 19.17 -7.88 -1.62
N GLY A 642 19.69 -8.39 -2.74
CA GLY A 642 21.11 -8.67 -2.98
C GLY A 642 21.52 -10.07 -2.49
N PRO A 643 22.18 -10.90 -3.32
CA PRO A 643 22.57 -12.27 -2.96
C PRO A 643 23.42 -12.41 -1.69
N SER A 644 24.23 -11.39 -1.34
CA SER A 644 25.17 -11.43 -0.20
C SER A 644 24.52 -11.66 1.17
N ARG A 645 23.20 -11.44 1.29
CA ARG A 645 22.45 -11.61 2.55
C ARG A 645 21.88 -13.03 2.74
N MET A 646 21.81 -13.85 1.68
CA MET A 646 21.15 -15.15 1.73
C MET A 646 21.78 -16.09 2.76
N GLY A 647 23.12 -16.11 2.88
CA GLY A 647 23.82 -16.97 3.84
C GLY A 647 23.42 -16.68 5.30
N THR A 648 23.34 -15.39 5.66
CA THR A 648 22.86 -14.94 6.98
C THR A 648 21.40 -15.34 7.22
N TRP A 649 20.55 -15.23 6.20
CA TRP A 649 19.14 -15.58 6.32
C TRP A 649 18.89 -17.08 6.41
N ILE A 650 19.67 -17.90 5.68
CA ILE A 650 19.67 -19.36 5.83
C ILE A 650 20.12 -19.76 7.25
N GLY A 651 21.18 -19.13 7.78
CA GLY A 651 21.63 -19.37 9.16
C GLY A 651 20.60 -18.99 10.23
N ASN A 652 19.79 -17.96 9.98
CA ASN A 652 18.79 -17.48 10.93
C ASN A 652 17.45 -18.23 10.84
N CYS A 653 16.97 -18.54 9.62
CA CYS A 653 15.62 -19.02 9.34
C CYS A 653 15.55 -20.47 8.79
N GLY A 654 16.69 -21.12 8.52
CA GLY A 654 16.80 -22.44 7.90
C GLY A 654 17.08 -22.38 6.39
N ASP A 655 17.55 -23.48 5.81
CA ASP A 655 17.71 -23.59 4.35
C ASP A 655 16.37 -23.97 3.70
N PRO A 656 15.83 -23.20 2.74
CA PRO A 656 14.57 -23.52 2.08
C PRO A 656 14.67 -24.61 0.99
N ARG A 657 15.86 -25.17 0.73
CA ARG A 657 16.10 -26.11 -0.39
C ARG A 657 15.95 -27.56 0.01
N GLY A 658 15.40 -28.37 -0.90
CA GLY A 658 15.33 -29.82 -0.79
C GLY A 658 14.01 -30.32 -0.20
N GLU A 659 13.79 -31.63 -0.32
CA GLU A 659 12.49 -32.28 -0.07
C GLU A 659 11.97 -32.11 1.36
N ASN A 660 12.87 -32.10 2.36
CA ASN A 660 12.54 -31.99 3.79
C ASN A 660 12.67 -30.55 4.35
N ALA A 661 12.81 -29.54 3.50
CA ALA A 661 12.98 -28.15 3.96
C ALA A 661 11.66 -27.50 4.37
N ASP A 662 11.64 -26.82 5.52
CA ASP A 662 10.54 -25.93 5.90
C ASP A 662 10.71 -24.55 5.22
N ALA A 663 10.58 -24.56 3.89
CA ALA A 663 10.72 -23.38 3.04
C ALA A 663 9.65 -22.31 3.33
N LEU A 664 8.51 -22.69 3.91
CA LEU A 664 7.48 -21.76 4.38
C LEU A 664 7.92 -21.05 5.67
N SER A 665 8.54 -21.75 6.63
CA SER A 665 9.21 -21.06 7.75
C SER A 665 10.28 -20.09 7.28
N PHE A 666 11.08 -20.44 6.25
CA PHE A 666 12.09 -19.51 5.72
C PHE A 666 11.46 -18.22 5.19
N ILE A 667 10.36 -18.32 4.44
CA ILE A 667 9.58 -17.15 3.99
C ILE A 667 9.08 -16.34 5.20
N GLU A 668 8.37 -16.96 6.14
CA GLU A 668 7.61 -16.22 7.15
C GLU A 668 8.49 -15.67 8.29
N CYS A 669 9.60 -16.34 8.61
CA CYS A 669 10.68 -15.86 9.48
C CYS A 669 11.39 -14.61 8.94
N HIS A 670 11.26 -14.32 7.65
CA HIS A 670 12.04 -13.30 6.98
C HIS A 670 11.74 -11.89 7.53
N PRO A 671 12.76 -11.12 8.00
CA PRO A 671 12.55 -9.89 8.79
C PRO A 671 12.02 -8.70 7.97
N PHE A 672 12.21 -8.70 6.65
CA PHE A 672 11.72 -7.67 5.74
C PHE A 672 10.40 -8.10 5.09
N SER A 673 9.30 -7.48 5.50
CA SER A 673 7.96 -7.76 4.96
C SER A 673 7.89 -7.61 3.43
N GLU A 674 8.67 -6.68 2.87
CA GLU A 674 8.83 -6.50 1.42
C GLU A 674 9.44 -7.73 0.73
N THR A 675 10.64 -8.16 1.12
CA THR A 675 11.30 -9.33 0.53
C THR A 675 10.51 -10.62 0.76
N ARG A 676 9.87 -10.76 1.93
CA ARG A 676 8.93 -11.86 2.21
C ARG A 676 7.77 -11.89 1.24
N ASN A 677 7.09 -10.75 1.07
CA ASN A 677 6.01 -10.62 0.11
C ASN A 677 6.53 -10.87 -1.32
N TYR A 678 7.71 -10.39 -1.67
CA TYR A 678 8.32 -10.60 -2.98
C TYR A 678 8.53 -12.08 -3.30
N MET A 679 9.11 -12.87 -2.38
CA MET A 679 9.27 -14.32 -2.55
C MET A 679 7.93 -15.01 -2.84
N MET A 680 6.87 -14.68 -2.09
CA MET A 680 5.52 -15.21 -2.35
C MET A 680 4.95 -14.73 -3.70
N ARG A 681 5.03 -13.43 -4.01
CA ARG A 681 4.49 -12.83 -5.24
C ARG A 681 5.16 -13.36 -6.50
N VAL A 682 6.47 -13.51 -6.52
CA VAL A 682 7.15 -14.03 -7.72
C VAL A 682 6.84 -15.50 -7.89
N THR A 683 6.83 -16.29 -6.81
CA THR A 683 6.51 -17.72 -6.87
C THR A 683 5.06 -17.98 -7.30
N GLU A 684 4.07 -17.25 -6.76
CA GLU A 684 2.67 -17.38 -7.18
C GLU A 684 2.48 -16.97 -8.65
N ASN A 685 3.12 -15.85 -9.06
CA ASN A 685 3.03 -15.33 -10.42
C ASN A 685 3.70 -16.25 -11.44
N THR A 686 4.76 -16.98 -11.06
CA THR A 686 5.46 -17.92 -11.96
C THR A 686 4.52 -19.00 -12.46
N ARG A 687 3.68 -19.58 -11.59
CA ARG A 687 2.69 -20.60 -12.01
C ARG A 687 1.58 -20.03 -12.87
N VAL A 688 1.09 -18.82 -12.53
CA VAL A 688 0.13 -18.12 -13.38
C VAL A 688 0.74 -17.88 -14.77
N TYR A 689 2.03 -17.52 -14.87
CA TYR A 689 2.70 -17.39 -16.15
C TYR A 689 2.95 -18.71 -16.89
N ARG A 690 3.27 -19.80 -16.20
CA ARG A 690 3.32 -21.14 -16.84
C ARG A 690 1.98 -21.48 -17.49
N ALA A 691 0.88 -21.25 -16.78
CA ALA A 691 -0.46 -21.45 -17.33
C ALA A 691 -0.77 -20.48 -18.47
N ARG A 692 -0.48 -19.17 -18.35
CA ARG A 692 -0.69 -18.17 -19.42
C ARG A 692 0.11 -18.47 -20.69
N LEU A 693 1.31 -19.04 -20.57
CA LEU A 693 2.15 -19.47 -21.69
C LEU A 693 1.65 -20.78 -22.35
N ASN A 694 0.84 -21.58 -21.64
CA ASN A 694 0.33 -22.87 -22.09
C ASN A 694 -1.22 -22.88 -22.13
N GLY A 695 -1.80 -21.96 -22.89
CA GLY A 695 -3.24 -21.94 -23.20
C GLY A 695 -4.18 -21.65 -22.01
N GLY A 696 -3.64 -21.23 -20.86
CA GLY A 696 -4.39 -21.04 -19.62
C GLY A 696 -4.29 -22.21 -18.62
N ARG A 697 -3.47 -23.24 -18.87
CA ARG A 697 -3.34 -24.43 -18.01
C ARG A 697 -1.89 -24.81 -17.75
N ALA A 698 -1.56 -25.21 -16.52
CA ALA A 698 -0.25 -25.81 -16.21
C ALA A 698 -0.36 -26.75 -15.00
N PRO A 699 0.60 -27.68 -14.80
CA PRO A 699 0.70 -28.47 -13.58
C PRO A 699 0.78 -27.58 -12.33
N LEU A 700 0.07 -27.98 -11.26
CA LEU A 700 0.10 -27.30 -9.97
C LEU A 700 1.14 -27.97 -9.06
N THR A 701 2.35 -27.39 -9.04
CA THR A 701 3.50 -27.88 -8.27
C THR A 701 3.85 -26.89 -7.15
N ALA A 702 2.85 -26.57 -6.32
CA ALA A 702 2.88 -25.39 -5.46
C ALA A 702 3.92 -25.48 -4.31
N HIS A 703 4.16 -26.68 -3.81
CA HIS A 703 5.21 -26.96 -2.83
C HIS A 703 6.57 -27.10 -3.51
N ALA A 704 6.63 -27.79 -4.66
CA ALA A 704 7.89 -28.15 -5.30
C ALA A 704 8.72 -26.95 -5.80
N ASP A 705 8.11 -25.85 -6.30
CA ASP A 705 8.92 -24.66 -6.63
C ASP A 705 9.38 -23.88 -5.38
N VAL A 706 8.65 -24.03 -4.26
CA VAL A 706 8.97 -23.38 -2.98
C VAL A 706 10.17 -24.08 -2.34
N SER A 707 10.18 -25.41 -2.30
CA SER A 707 11.29 -26.23 -1.80
C SER A 707 12.41 -26.49 -2.83
N ARG A 708 12.38 -25.82 -3.99
CA ARG A 708 13.26 -26.13 -5.13
C ARG A 708 14.73 -25.92 -4.82
N GLY A 709 15.55 -26.81 -5.37
CA GLY A 709 17.02 -26.73 -5.36
C GLY A 709 17.67 -27.70 -4.38
N THR A 710 19.00 -27.74 -4.37
CA THR A 710 19.77 -28.62 -3.47
C THR A 710 20.49 -27.82 -2.38
N PRO A 711 20.43 -28.24 -1.10
CA PRO A 711 21.22 -27.64 -0.03
C PRO A 711 22.72 -27.66 -0.35
N ALA A 712 23.35 -26.50 -0.22
CA ALA A 712 24.80 -26.36 -0.27
C ALA A 712 25.23 -25.05 0.41
N PRO A 713 26.45 -24.96 0.98
CA PRO A 713 26.99 -23.69 1.43
C PRO A 713 26.94 -22.66 0.30
N ILE A 714 26.39 -21.47 0.58
CA ILE A 714 26.53 -20.34 -0.34
C ILE A 714 28.00 -19.93 -0.28
N GLY A 715 28.69 -20.04 -1.42
CA GLY A 715 30.09 -19.64 -1.52
C GLY A 715 30.30 -18.16 -1.20
N ARG A 716 31.56 -17.74 -1.04
CA ARG A 716 31.87 -16.32 -0.88
C ARG A 716 31.49 -15.59 -2.17
N ILE A 717 30.40 -14.84 -2.12
CA ILE A 717 29.96 -13.97 -3.21
C ILE A 717 30.95 -12.80 -3.31
N ASP A 718 31.59 -12.66 -4.46
CA ASP A 718 32.46 -11.51 -4.75
C ASP A 718 31.58 -10.28 -5.06
N PRO A 719 31.72 -9.15 -4.33
CA PRO A 719 31.00 -7.92 -4.64
C PRO A 719 31.25 -7.42 -6.08
N ASP A 720 32.45 -7.61 -6.62
CA ASP A 720 32.84 -7.10 -7.93
C ASP A 720 32.27 -7.94 -9.08
N GLU A 721 31.94 -9.22 -8.85
CA GLU A 721 31.24 -10.06 -9.83
C GLU A 721 29.83 -9.55 -10.15
N PHE A 722 29.16 -8.91 -9.18
CA PHE A 722 27.74 -8.51 -9.25
C PHE A 722 27.50 -7.00 -9.18
N GLY A 723 28.58 -6.20 -9.09
CA GLY A 723 28.54 -4.77 -9.41
C GLY A 723 28.87 -3.77 -8.28
N GLY A 724 29.44 -4.19 -7.15
CA GLY A 724 30.03 -3.31 -6.11
C GLY A 724 29.05 -2.44 -5.30
N ASP A 725 28.27 -1.58 -5.98
CA ASP A 725 27.26 -0.69 -5.43
C ASP A 725 25.88 -1.38 -5.39
N MET A 726 25.67 -2.30 -4.45
CA MET A 726 24.34 -2.84 -4.15
C MET A 726 23.66 -2.11 -2.97
N PRO A 727 22.33 -1.94 -2.99
CA PRO A 727 21.63 -1.14 -1.99
C PRO A 727 21.68 -1.79 -0.60
N ASN A 728 21.76 -0.94 0.44
CA ASN A 728 21.78 -1.39 1.84
C ASN A 728 20.43 -1.94 2.35
N GLY A 729 19.43 -2.09 1.49
CA GLY A 729 18.11 -2.65 1.78
C GLY A 729 17.38 -3.10 0.51
N PRO A 730 16.17 -3.66 0.63
CA PRO A 730 15.35 -4.04 -0.52
C PRO A 730 15.09 -2.87 -1.48
N ILE A 731 14.89 -3.18 -2.76
CA ILE A 731 14.40 -2.19 -3.74
C ILE A 731 12.91 -1.94 -3.45
N ALA A 732 12.57 -0.74 -2.96
CA ALA A 732 11.22 -0.46 -2.48
C ALA A 732 10.18 -0.31 -3.60
N TYR A 733 9.24 -1.26 -3.73
CA TYR A 733 8.19 -1.28 -4.77
C TYR A 733 7.08 -0.23 -4.57
N GLY A 734 7.03 0.42 -3.41
CA GLY A 734 5.99 1.42 -3.08
C GLY A 734 6.31 2.84 -3.54
N ASP A 735 7.60 3.23 -3.54
CA ASP A 735 8.07 4.61 -3.65
C ASP A 735 8.83 4.87 -4.96
N TYR A 736 8.20 4.58 -6.11
CA TYR A 736 8.68 5.09 -7.40
C TYR A 736 8.49 6.60 -7.47
N GLN A 737 9.52 7.33 -7.90
CA GLN A 737 9.36 8.76 -8.21
C GLN A 737 8.66 8.92 -9.56
N ASN A 738 7.94 10.03 -9.73
CA ASN A 738 7.61 10.60 -11.04
C ASN A 738 8.90 11.12 -11.71
N GLY A 739 9.84 10.21 -11.99
CA GLY A 739 11.07 10.50 -12.68
C GLY A 739 10.79 10.61 -14.17
N GLN A 740 10.85 11.84 -14.70
CA GLN A 740 10.87 12.04 -16.15
C GLN A 740 12.03 11.21 -16.74
N ALA A 741 11.68 10.21 -17.53
CA ALA A 741 12.61 9.66 -18.51
C ALA A 741 13.08 10.82 -19.43
N PRO A 742 14.29 10.76 -20.01
CA PRO A 742 14.67 11.71 -21.06
C PRO A 742 13.57 11.69 -22.14
N GLY A 743 12.93 12.85 -22.35
CA GLY A 743 11.66 12.92 -23.07
C GLY A 743 11.73 12.34 -24.47
N ALA A 744 10.59 11.87 -25.00
CA ALA A 744 10.49 11.13 -26.27
C ALA A 744 11.17 11.81 -27.49
N ALA A 745 11.36 13.13 -27.45
CA ALA A 745 12.17 13.88 -28.42
C ALA A 745 13.61 13.36 -28.57
N ALA A 746 14.22 12.79 -27.52
CA ALA A 746 15.58 12.27 -27.56
C ALA A 746 15.71 10.92 -28.31
N LEU A 747 14.63 10.14 -28.38
CA LEU A 747 14.61 8.85 -29.10
C LEU A 747 14.21 9.03 -30.59
N ALA A 748 13.54 10.13 -30.94
CA ALA A 748 13.20 10.46 -32.33
C ALA A 748 14.42 10.96 -33.16
N ALA A 749 15.47 11.46 -32.50
CA ALA A 749 16.65 12.02 -33.17
C ALA A 749 17.63 10.98 -33.78
N GLY A 750 17.33 9.68 -33.65
CA GLY A 750 18.19 8.59 -34.13
C GLY A 750 17.86 8.02 -35.52
N ALA A 751 16.78 8.47 -36.16
CA ALA A 751 16.32 7.94 -37.45
C ALA A 751 16.56 8.96 -38.59
N SER A 752 17.36 8.54 -39.57
CA SER A 752 17.79 9.36 -40.72
C SER A 752 16.64 9.75 -41.65
N VAL A 753 16.64 11.01 -42.12
CA VAL A 753 16.15 11.36 -43.46
C VAL A 753 17.30 12.03 -44.21
N ALA A 754 17.65 11.47 -45.37
CA ALA A 754 18.73 11.97 -46.21
C ALA A 754 18.22 13.02 -47.21
N THR A 755 18.93 14.14 -47.31
CA THR A 755 18.90 15.02 -48.49
C THR A 755 20.31 15.56 -48.79
N MET A 756 20.82 15.26 -49.98
CA MET A 756 21.93 15.98 -50.64
C MET A 756 21.52 17.45 -50.88
N LYS A 757 22.36 18.47 -51.14
CA LYS A 757 23.73 18.67 -51.69
C LYS A 757 24.12 20.16 -51.33
N PRO A 758 25.25 20.79 -51.73
CA PRO A 758 26.43 20.33 -52.47
C PRO A 758 27.81 20.70 -51.87
N ILE A 759 28.88 20.34 -52.58
CA ILE A 759 30.31 20.52 -52.23
C ILE A 759 30.90 21.75 -52.97
N ALA A 760 31.79 22.51 -52.32
CA ALA A 760 32.81 23.35 -52.96
C ALA A 760 33.98 23.74 -52.00
N ASP A 761 34.98 22.87 -51.88
CA ASP A 761 36.42 23.10 -52.16
C ASP A 761 37.28 24.28 -51.56
N PRO A 762 38.63 24.14 -51.46
CA PRO A 762 39.28 24.29 -50.15
C PRO A 762 40.65 25.06 -50.11
N LYS A 763 41.37 24.98 -48.96
CA LYS A 763 42.82 25.21 -48.67
C LYS A 763 43.16 26.46 -47.82
N PRO A 764 44.38 26.57 -47.22
CA PRO A 764 45.46 25.56 -47.03
C PRO A 764 45.92 25.37 -45.55
N ALA A 765 46.85 24.44 -45.35
CA ALA A 765 47.45 24.07 -44.05
C ALA A 765 48.70 24.89 -43.67
N ALA A 766 49.11 24.79 -42.40
CA ALA A 766 50.45 25.15 -41.91
C ALA A 766 51.02 24.08 -40.95
N VAL A 767 52.34 24.00 -40.85
CA VAL A 767 53.09 22.78 -40.46
C VAL A 767 53.76 22.90 -39.07
N LYS A 768 54.01 21.75 -38.42
CA LYS A 768 54.80 21.62 -37.17
C LYS A 768 56.22 22.20 -37.29
N PRO A 769 56.93 22.40 -36.17
CA PRO A 769 58.09 21.52 -35.98
C PRO A 769 58.28 20.96 -34.56
N THR A 770 58.95 19.80 -34.52
CA THR A 770 59.40 19.07 -33.32
C THR A 770 60.85 19.36 -32.94
N LYS A 771 61.20 19.36 -31.64
CA LYS A 771 62.53 19.10 -31.02
C LYS A 771 62.39 19.28 -29.48
N LYS A 772 63.25 18.77 -28.58
CA LYS A 772 64.00 17.51 -28.44
C LYS A 772 64.60 17.50 -27.00
N LYS A 773 64.70 16.33 -26.35
CA LYS A 773 65.59 15.94 -25.22
C LYS A 773 66.30 17.02 -24.37
N ALA A 774 66.30 16.85 -23.04
CA ALA A 774 67.48 16.42 -22.25
C ALA A 774 67.13 16.13 -20.77
N ALA A 775 67.98 15.38 -20.06
CA ALA A 775 67.85 15.02 -18.66
C ALA A 775 69.06 15.48 -17.83
N SER A 776 68.88 15.67 -16.51
CA SER A 776 69.95 15.68 -15.51
C SER A 776 69.33 15.48 -14.11
N THR A 777 69.52 14.35 -13.41
CA THR A 777 70.63 13.91 -12.52
C THR A 777 70.84 14.63 -11.17
N LYS A 778 71.03 13.80 -10.12
CA LYS A 778 71.67 14.06 -8.81
C LYS A 778 70.87 14.93 -7.81
N ALA A 779 71.00 14.78 -6.48
CA ALA A 779 71.53 13.66 -5.68
C ALA A 779 71.05 13.71 -4.21
N SER A 780 70.96 12.52 -3.60
CA SER A 780 71.16 12.20 -2.17
C SER A 780 71.64 13.33 -1.22
N THR A 781 70.96 13.47 -0.07
CA THR A 781 71.66 13.36 1.23
C THR A 781 70.72 12.97 2.38
N LYS A 782 71.20 12.07 3.26
CA LYS A 782 70.59 11.75 4.56
C LYS A 782 70.83 12.89 5.54
N LYS A 783 69.90 13.12 6.50
CA LYS A 783 70.22 13.13 7.94
C LYS A 783 68.97 13.12 8.85
N THR A 784 68.83 12.00 9.57
CA THR A 784 68.47 11.87 11.00
C THR A 784 67.76 13.01 11.76
N ALA A 785 66.55 12.67 12.23
CA ALA A 785 66.21 12.44 13.64
C ALA A 785 65.58 13.56 14.51
N THR A 786 64.62 13.06 15.34
CA THR A 786 64.09 13.59 16.62
C THR A 786 63.34 14.94 16.65
N LYS A 787 62.32 15.20 17.47
CA LYS A 787 61.26 14.49 18.25
C LYS A 787 60.62 15.58 19.15
N LYS A 788 59.31 15.51 19.47
CA LYS A 788 58.57 16.30 20.50
C LYS A 788 58.51 17.84 20.29
N LYS A 789 57.35 18.51 20.21
CA LYS A 789 56.21 18.63 21.17
C LYS A 789 54.95 19.07 20.39
N LYS A 790 53.74 18.54 20.60
CA LYS A 790 52.78 18.62 21.75
C LYS A 790 51.86 19.86 21.66
N ARG A 791 50.54 19.62 21.80
CA ARG A 791 49.37 20.54 21.70
C ARG A 791 48.96 20.91 20.26
N ASN A 792 47.69 20.80 19.85
CA ASN A 792 46.47 20.28 20.52
C ASN A 792 45.86 19.15 19.68
#